data_AF-A0A938X5L2-F1
#
_entry.id   AF-A0A938X5L2-F1
#
_cell.length_a   1.000
_cell.length_b   1.000
_cell.length_c   1.000
_cell.angle_alpha   90.00
_cell.angle_beta   90.00
_cell.angle_gamma   90.00
#
_symmetry.space_group_name_H-M   'P 1'
#
loop_
_entity.id
_entity.type
_entity.pdbx_description
1 polymer ?
#
loop_
_entity_poly.entity_id
_entity_poly.type
_entity_poly.pdbx_seq_one_letter_code
_entity_poly.pdbx_strand_id
1 'polypeptide(L)'
;MKCKNCGGELIFQNGMGVCENCKNTYHFDYGFENTEVYICYTESDAQGRRTKDSIIADELYQKLESKKIHTFYERKSVPYLAGDDLQAVNYQAIYHAKIVLIVGASTAHFEHLISEYKEYFSKKTVIPVYTDIRPEGLPPELNRVQALNYNTIGAEADLLNGILRLLGREKEIHLEELHQRTGKRKKIVAISLSLFLIIGIAAGAVLVLFRESPVDEPESEPVLTSQEIYDNAQTLMESGDYLGAADLFATIPDFRNSTNLLDEIYNRYDGYYLSEDKSVSFYINIQSSTTADLILEKTINGQKVRTEESSVLNNNIITASFTDSENNTGEMTVTLNNDGIHITTILKSESESLFIGNLDLTFMLSQRSDRPMEQSITAETLIQWMTNQTSLSDLNRTGYQVAFDKNMTAGGGINNHFANYYIENTDIKLLLADFDLSSAKSYNDMEKYPLDDFYIVGVIAPAELVCPQEIGGTPHVYDENKILYAPNVQDFILMSDFESGSPEYCVFFTFNESEANAGIDSNSMIGITSQALIGENFSWVERDLNSNFIEASVLSQFKKTHSETSQYYASATVVAEKSNMVLICVDCNCPDCANKYYYYKKNMETGEIQFVTELFSDSYFTQTDMWKNYPELFDEFL
;
A
#
# COMPACT_ATOMS: atom_id res chain seq x y z
N MET A 1 13.34 -12.41 0.37
CA MET A 1 13.28 -11.03 -0.20
C MET A 1 14.36 -10.20 0.45
N LYS A 2 14.86 -9.14 -0.21
CA LYS A 2 15.92 -8.30 0.33
C LYS A 2 15.37 -7.01 0.92
N CYS A 3 15.90 -6.63 2.07
CA CYS A 3 15.66 -5.36 2.71
C CYS A 3 16.18 -4.21 1.83
N LYS A 4 15.30 -3.32 1.34
CA LYS A 4 15.65 -2.08 0.60
C LYS A 4 16.52 -1.13 1.42
N ASN A 5 16.48 -1.21 2.75
CA ASN A 5 17.31 -0.37 3.63
C ASN A 5 18.76 -0.88 3.75
N CYS A 6 18.99 -2.19 3.85
CA CYS A 6 20.34 -2.72 4.15
C CYS A 6 20.78 -3.95 3.35
N GLY A 7 19.96 -4.44 2.42
CA GLY A 7 20.23 -5.63 1.60
C GLY A 7 20.15 -6.97 2.35
N GLY A 8 19.83 -6.98 3.65
CA GLY A 8 19.66 -8.20 4.45
C GLY A 8 18.45 -9.05 4.03
N GLU A 9 18.45 -10.34 4.37
CA GLU A 9 17.28 -11.21 4.14
C GLU A 9 16.08 -10.78 5.00
N LEU A 10 14.89 -10.91 4.43
CA LEU A 10 13.61 -10.74 5.12
C LEU A 10 13.04 -12.11 5.51
N ILE A 11 12.73 -12.28 6.79
CA ILE A 11 11.90 -13.39 7.28
C ILE A 11 10.47 -12.89 7.44
N PHE A 12 9.52 -13.62 6.90
CA PHE A 12 8.11 -13.32 7.11
C PHE A 12 7.63 -14.00 8.41
N GLN A 13 7.18 -13.20 9.36
CA GLN A 13 6.56 -13.66 10.60
C GLN A 13 5.29 -12.84 10.84
N ASN A 14 4.18 -13.51 11.12
CA ASN A 14 2.89 -12.86 11.38
C ASN A 14 2.53 -11.85 10.28
N GLY A 15 2.63 -12.26 9.01
CA GLY A 15 2.39 -11.44 7.83
C GLY A 15 3.21 -10.14 7.69
N MET A 16 4.42 -10.06 8.25
CA MET A 16 5.37 -8.94 8.04
C MET A 16 6.75 -9.47 7.69
N GLY A 17 7.42 -8.86 6.70
CA GLY A 17 8.81 -9.14 6.37
C GLY A 17 9.74 -8.42 7.33
N VAL A 18 10.37 -9.14 8.26
CA VAL A 18 11.35 -8.58 9.19
C VAL A 18 12.76 -8.81 8.66
N CYS A 19 13.53 -7.73 8.50
CA CYS A 19 14.93 -7.87 8.11
C CYS A 19 15.74 -8.51 9.23
N GLU A 20 16.42 -9.63 8.94
CA GLU A 20 17.27 -10.30 9.93
C GLU A 20 18.41 -9.42 10.42
N ASN A 21 18.89 -8.50 9.56
CA ASN A 21 20.04 -7.66 9.82
C ASN A 21 19.68 -6.35 10.54
N CYS A 22 18.80 -5.52 9.96
CA CYS A 22 18.47 -4.20 10.53
C CYS A 22 17.15 -4.16 11.31
N LYS A 23 16.42 -5.27 11.39
CA LYS A 23 15.13 -5.41 12.10
C LYS A 23 13.99 -4.53 11.59
N ASN A 24 14.18 -3.80 10.48
CA ASN A 24 13.09 -3.12 9.79
C ASN A 24 11.99 -4.12 9.42
N THR A 25 10.76 -3.70 9.68
CA THR A 25 9.55 -4.41 9.30
C THR A 25 9.05 -3.86 7.98
N TYR A 26 8.59 -4.77 7.14
CA TYR A 26 8.05 -4.50 5.82
C TYR A 26 6.66 -5.13 5.72
N HIS A 27 5.75 -4.43 5.06
CA HIS A 27 4.41 -4.90 4.78
C HIS A 27 4.42 -6.13 3.88
N PHE A 28 3.27 -6.78 3.75
CA PHE A 28 3.15 -8.05 3.04
C PHE A 28 3.13 -7.91 1.51
N ASP A 29 2.72 -6.72 1.03
CA ASP A 29 2.85 -6.25 -0.34
C ASP A 29 4.29 -5.91 -0.73
N TYR A 30 5.20 -5.81 0.25
CA TYR A 30 6.59 -5.44 0.04
C TYR A 30 7.27 -6.39 -0.95
N GLY A 31 7.59 -5.86 -2.12
CA GLY A 31 8.20 -6.61 -3.22
C GLY A 31 7.22 -7.13 -4.27
N PHE A 32 5.92 -6.93 -4.07
CA PHE A 32 4.84 -7.32 -4.98
C PHE A 32 3.96 -6.15 -5.42
N GLU A 33 4.14 -4.95 -4.85
CA GLU A 33 3.46 -3.71 -5.23
C GLU A 33 3.58 -3.37 -6.74
N ASN A 34 4.67 -3.82 -7.37
CA ASN A 34 4.98 -3.60 -8.78
C ASN A 34 4.68 -4.82 -9.65
N THR A 35 3.93 -5.80 -9.16
CA THR A 35 3.59 -6.99 -9.94
C THR A 35 2.81 -6.58 -11.18
N GLU A 36 3.39 -6.81 -12.37
CA GLU A 36 2.75 -6.53 -13.65
C GLU A 36 1.97 -7.75 -14.15
N VAL A 37 2.53 -8.95 -13.92
CA VAL A 37 1.99 -10.23 -14.39
C VAL A 37 1.88 -11.23 -13.24
N TYR A 38 0.72 -11.85 -13.06
CA TYR A 38 0.53 -12.98 -12.14
C TYR A 38 0.35 -14.29 -12.93
N ILE A 39 1.00 -15.38 -12.51
CA ILE A 39 0.88 -16.69 -13.15
C ILE A 39 0.06 -17.66 -12.28
N CYS A 40 -1.15 -18.01 -12.74
CA CYS A 40 -1.99 -19.08 -12.20
C CYS A 40 -1.64 -20.42 -12.87
N TYR A 41 -1.42 -21.47 -12.08
CA TYR A 41 -1.10 -22.81 -12.57
C TYR A 41 -1.34 -23.84 -11.47
N THR A 42 -1.54 -25.11 -11.82
CA THR A 42 -1.60 -26.20 -10.84
C THR A 42 -0.19 -26.72 -10.56
N GLU A 43 0.33 -26.62 -9.33
CA GLU A 43 1.73 -27.01 -9.02
C GLU A 43 1.98 -28.52 -9.11
N SER A 44 1.13 -29.34 -8.46
CA SER A 44 1.36 -30.79 -8.31
C SER A 44 0.18 -31.64 -8.78
N ASP A 45 0.49 -32.81 -9.33
CA ASP A 45 -0.49 -33.85 -9.63
C ASP A 45 -0.92 -34.64 -8.37
N ALA A 46 -1.85 -35.57 -8.53
CA ALA A 46 -2.36 -36.41 -7.44
C ALA A 46 -1.28 -37.29 -6.76
N GLN A 47 -0.07 -37.40 -7.34
CA GLN A 47 1.08 -38.11 -6.79
C GLN A 47 2.15 -37.17 -6.23
N GLY A 48 1.88 -35.86 -6.14
CA GLY A 48 2.82 -34.86 -5.64
C GLY A 48 3.97 -34.54 -6.61
N ARG A 49 3.85 -34.89 -7.89
CA ARG A 49 4.85 -34.56 -8.91
C ARG A 49 4.47 -33.26 -9.60
N ARG A 50 5.47 -32.50 -10.04
CA ARG A 50 5.26 -31.31 -10.89
C ARG A 50 4.34 -31.63 -12.06
N THR A 51 3.30 -30.82 -12.23
CA THR A 51 2.47 -30.87 -13.43
C THR A 51 3.22 -30.27 -14.62
N LYS A 52 2.72 -30.54 -15.84
CA LYS A 52 3.20 -29.85 -17.04
C LYS A 52 2.97 -28.32 -16.96
N ASP A 53 1.85 -27.92 -16.35
CA ASP A 53 1.47 -26.53 -16.11
C ASP A 53 2.56 -25.81 -15.32
N SER A 54 3.03 -26.42 -14.22
CA SER A 54 4.09 -25.87 -13.37
C SER A 54 5.42 -25.72 -14.11
N ILE A 55 5.73 -26.62 -15.06
CA ILE A 55 6.96 -26.57 -15.86
C ILE A 55 6.88 -25.39 -16.83
N ILE A 56 5.76 -25.23 -17.51
CA ILE A 56 5.53 -24.11 -18.44
C ILE A 56 5.51 -22.78 -17.68
N ALA A 57 4.87 -22.72 -16.51
CA ALA A 57 4.85 -21.54 -15.66
C ALA A 57 6.27 -21.07 -15.27
N ASP A 58 7.14 -22.00 -14.87
CA ASP A 58 8.55 -21.71 -14.51
C ASP A 58 9.36 -21.22 -15.72
N GLU A 59 9.15 -21.81 -16.90
CA GLU A 59 9.76 -21.32 -18.13
C GLU A 59 9.30 -19.91 -18.49
N LEU A 60 7.98 -19.67 -18.46
CA LEU A 60 7.39 -18.35 -18.74
C LEU A 60 7.87 -17.28 -17.76
N TYR A 61 7.91 -17.61 -16.46
CA TYR A 61 8.44 -16.73 -15.43
C TYR A 61 9.86 -16.27 -15.75
N GLN A 62 10.79 -17.19 -16.04
CA GLN A 62 12.18 -16.83 -16.36
C GLN A 62 12.28 -15.93 -17.60
N LYS A 63 11.42 -16.15 -18.59
CA LYS A 63 11.39 -15.39 -19.84
C LYS A 63 10.84 -13.98 -19.63
N LEU A 64 9.77 -13.84 -18.85
CA LEU A 64 9.21 -12.54 -18.47
C LEU A 64 10.21 -11.72 -17.65
N GLU A 65 10.86 -12.33 -16.67
CA GLU A 65 11.91 -11.69 -15.87
C GLU A 65 13.10 -11.24 -16.74
N SER A 66 13.47 -12.00 -17.78
CA SER A 66 14.53 -11.60 -18.72
C SER A 66 14.20 -10.31 -19.50
N LYS A 67 12.91 -9.96 -19.61
CA LYS A 67 12.40 -8.72 -20.20
C LYS A 67 12.19 -7.61 -19.17
N LYS A 68 12.63 -7.82 -17.92
CA LYS A 68 12.35 -6.92 -16.79
C LYS A 68 10.85 -6.68 -16.63
N ILE A 69 10.03 -7.72 -16.83
CA ILE A 69 8.59 -7.68 -16.53
C ILE A 69 8.44 -8.27 -15.14
N HIS A 70 7.93 -7.47 -14.20
CA HIS A 70 7.81 -7.87 -12.81
C HIS A 70 6.70 -8.92 -12.67
N THR A 71 7.11 -10.18 -12.47
CA THR A 71 6.20 -11.31 -12.52
C THR A 71 6.08 -11.97 -11.16
N PHE A 72 4.85 -12.25 -10.73
CA PHE A 72 4.59 -13.08 -9.58
C PHE A 72 4.38 -14.54 -10.01
N TYR A 73 5.22 -15.43 -9.46
CA TYR A 73 5.16 -16.86 -9.64
C TYR A 73 5.39 -17.53 -8.29
N GLU A 74 4.32 -18.04 -7.68
CA GLU A 74 4.27 -18.49 -6.27
C GLU A 74 5.54 -19.24 -5.82
N ARG A 75 5.94 -20.28 -6.56
CA ARG A 75 7.09 -21.14 -6.22
C ARG A 75 8.43 -20.40 -6.15
N LYS A 76 8.61 -19.30 -6.89
CA LYS A 76 9.87 -18.52 -6.91
C LYS A 76 9.75 -17.23 -6.11
N SER A 77 8.59 -16.59 -6.18
CA SER A 77 8.30 -15.34 -5.47
C SER A 77 8.20 -15.56 -3.96
N VAL A 78 7.59 -16.67 -3.52
CA VAL A 78 7.36 -16.97 -2.09
C VAL A 78 7.59 -18.45 -1.72
N PRO A 79 8.77 -19.04 -2.00
CA PRO A 79 9.06 -20.47 -1.81
C PRO A 79 8.95 -20.98 -0.36
N TYR A 80 8.82 -20.09 0.62
CA TYR A 80 8.84 -20.41 2.06
C TYR A 80 7.52 -20.10 2.77
N LEU A 81 6.51 -19.55 2.07
CA LEU A 81 5.21 -19.22 2.66
C LEU A 81 4.21 -20.37 2.53
N ALA A 82 3.30 -20.50 3.50
CA ALA A 82 2.24 -21.51 3.52
C ALA A 82 1.03 -21.01 4.31
N GLY A 83 -0.13 -21.66 4.15
CA GLY A 83 -1.35 -21.33 4.89
C GLY A 83 -1.88 -19.92 4.60
N ASP A 84 -2.40 -19.25 5.62
CA ASP A 84 -3.03 -17.92 5.51
C ASP A 84 -2.06 -16.86 4.97
N ASP A 85 -0.78 -16.95 5.34
CA ASP A 85 0.29 -16.08 4.81
C ASP A 85 0.48 -16.28 3.29
N LEU A 86 0.40 -17.50 2.79
CA LEU A 86 0.48 -17.74 1.34
C LEU A 86 -0.73 -17.15 0.61
N GLN A 87 -1.92 -17.34 1.18
CA GLN A 87 -3.17 -16.84 0.61
C GLN A 87 -3.17 -15.31 0.53
N ALA A 88 -2.72 -14.63 1.58
CA ALA A 88 -2.64 -13.18 1.61
C ALA A 88 -1.65 -12.62 0.57
N VAL A 89 -0.47 -13.25 0.35
CA VAL A 89 0.45 -12.78 -0.70
C VAL A 89 -0.16 -13.00 -2.08
N ASN A 90 -0.76 -14.16 -2.30
CA ASN A 90 -1.39 -14.47 -3.57
C ASN A 90 -2.48 -13.44 -3.91
N TYR A 91 -3.31 -13.08 -2.91
CA TYR A 91 -4.32 -12.03 -3.09
C TYR A 91 -3.68 -10.69 -3.48
N GLN A 92 -2.66 -10.23 -2.74
CA GLN A 92 -2.00 -8.96 -3.02
C GLN A 92 -1.33 -8.94 -4.40
N ALA A 93 -0.61 -10.01 -4.76
CA ALA A 93 0.03 -10.10 -6.06
C ALA A 93 -0.98 -10.08 -7.22
N ILE A 94 -2.12 -10.78 -7.09
CA ILE A 94 -3.19 -10.73 -8.09
C ILE A 94 -3.86 -9.35 -8.12
N TYR A 95 -4.06 -8.74 -6.95
CA TYR A 95 -4.63 -7.40 -6.82
C TYR A 95 -3.79 -6.35 -7.57
N HIS A 96 -2.47 -6.39 -7.45
CA HIS A 96 -1.58 -5.46 -8.15
C HIS A 96 -1.35 -5.82 -9.63
N ALA A 97 -1.40 -7.11 -10.00
CA ALA A 97 -1.21 -7.55 -11.36
C ALA A 97 -2.17 -6.87 -12.35
N LYS A 98 -1.65 -6.45 -13.51
CA LYS A 98 -2.46 -5.94 -14.63
C LYS A 98 -2.90 -7.08 -15.55
N ILE A 99 -2.05 -8.10 -15.65
CA ILE A 99 -2.23 -9.26 -16.53
C ILE A 99 -2.16 -10.54 -15.71
N VAL A 100 -3.09 -11.45 -15.96
CA VAL A 100 -3.11 -12.79 -15.33
C VAL A 100 -2.91 -13.85 -16.40
N LEU A 101 -1.86 -14.66 -16.28
CA LEU A 101 -1.62 -15.83 -17.12
C LEU A 101 -2.22 -17.06 -16.46
N ILE A 102 -3.20 -17.70 -17.11
CA ILE A 102 -3.77 -18.98 -16.64
C ILE A 102 -3.16 -20.10 -17.46
N VAL A 103 -2.24 -20.85 -16.87
CA VAL A 103 -1.50 -21.92 -17.54
C VAL A 103 -2.14 -23.27 -17.24
N GLY A 104 -2.55 -23.99 -18.28
CA GLY A 104 -3.18 -25.31 -18.11
C GLY A 104 -2.85 -26.31 -19.21
N ALA A 105 -2.55 -27.56 -18.82
CA ALA A 105 -2.35 -28.68 -19.74
C ALA A 105 -3.52 -29.67 -19.80
N SER A 106 -4.60 -29.41 -19.04
CA SER A 106 -5.81 -30.22 -19.06
C SER A 106 -7.06 -29.36 -18.83
N THR A 107 -8.21 -29.81 -19.35
CA THR A 107 -9.51 -29.14 -19.10
C THR A 107 -9.82 -29.06 -17.61
N ALA A 108 -9.54 -30.12 -16.85
CA ALA A 108 -9.79 -30.17 -15.42
C ALA A 108 -8.96 -29.13 -14.63
N HIS A 109 -7.69 -28.91 -15.01
CA HIS A 109 -6.86 -27.90 -14.37
C HIS A 109 -7.40 -26.48 -14.67
N PHE A 110 -7.82 -26.21 -15.90
CA PHE A 110 -8.45 -24.93 -16.23
C PHE A 110 -9.75 -24.72 -15.45
N GLU A 111 -10.63 -25.72 -15.38
CA GLU A 111 -11.88 -25.63 -14.60
C GLU A 111 -11.59 -25.35 -13.12
N HIS A 112 -10.60 -26.04 -12.54
CA HIS A 112 -10.18 -25.83 -11.16
C HIS A 112 -9.67 -24.40 -10.93
N LEU A 113 -8.73 -23.93 -11.74
CA LEU A 113 -8.17 -22.58 -11.64
C LEU A 113 -9.24 -21.50 -11.86
N ILE A 114 -10.19 -21.72 -12.77
CA ILE A 114 -11.30 -20.79 -12.94
C ILE A 114 -12.19 -20.81 -11.70
N SER A 115 -12.55 -21.96 -11.15
CA SER A 115 -13.42 -22.02 -9.96
C SER A 115 -12.82 -21.32 -8.74
N GLU A 116 -11.49 -21.35 -8.60
CA GLU A 116 -10.78 -20.79 -7.46
C GLU A 116 -10.51 -19.29 -7.60
N TYR A 117 -10.23 -18.82 -8.82
CA TYR A 117 -9.75 -17.45 -9.03
C TYR A 117 -10.70 -16.56 -9.85
N LYS A 118 -11.91 -17.04 -10.19
CA LYS A 118 -12.87 -16.33 -11.05
C LYS A 118 -13.10 -14.88 -10.65
N GLU A 119 -13.26 -14.64 -9.35
CA GLU A 119 -13.62 -13.32 -8.80
C GLU A 119 -12.50 -12.30 -9.08
N TYR A 120 -11.24 -12.74 -8.99
CA TYR A 120 -10.07 -11.89 -9.21
C TYR A 120 -9.84 -11.51 -10.69
N PHE A 121 -10.43 -12.25 -11.63
CA PHE A 121 -10.20 -12.06 -13.07
C PHE A 121 -11.07 -10.98 -13.71
N SER A 122 -12.21 -10.64 -13.09
CA SER A 122 -13.27 -9.83 -13.69
C SER A 122 -12.84 -8.44 -14.18
N LYS A 123 -11.84 -7.82 -13.52
CA LYS A 123 -11.29 -6.49 -13.85
C LYS A 123 -9.88 -6.55 -14.48
N LYS A 124 -9.37 -7.73 -14.82
CA LYS A 124 -7.96 -7.95 -15.24
C LYS A 124 -7.86 -8.41 -16.69
N THR A 125 -6.70 -8.20 -17.31
CA THR A 125 -6.40 -8.81 -18.61
C THR A 125 -5.98 -10.26 -18.40
N VAL A 126 -6.89 -11.20 -18.63
CA VAL A 126 -6.58 -12.62 -18.56
C VAL A 126 -5.99 -13.08 -19.89
N ILE A 127 -4.97 -13.93 -19.85
CA ILE A 127 -4.43 -14.62 -21.03
C ILE A 127 -4.35 -16.12 -20.71
N PRO A 128 -5.29 -16.93 -21.23
CA PRO A 128 -5.21 -18.37 -21.12
C PRO A 128 -4.03 -18.90 -21.93
N VAL A 129 -3.13 -19.64 -21.31
CA VAL A 129 -2.00 -20.31 -21.98
C VAL A 129 -2.21 -21.81 -21.87
N TYR A 130 -2.59 -22.44 -22.98
CA TYR A 130 -2.91 -23.86 -23.01
C TYR A 130 -1.88 -24.68 -23.79
N THR A 131 -1.66 -25.92 -23.35
CA THR A 131 -0.86 -26.94 -24.03
C THR A 131 -1.63 -28.25 -24.03
N ASP A 132 -1.44 -29.09 -25.04
CA ASP A 132 -1.96 -30.47 -25.13
C ASP A 132 -3.49 -30.66 -25.04
N ILE A 133 -4.25 -29.58 -24.92
CA ILE A 133 -5.70 -29.55 -25.08
C ILE A 133 -6.07 -28.83 -26.37
N ARG A 134 -7.24 -29.18 -26.90
CA ARG A 134 -7.83 -28.45 -28.02
C ARG A 134 -8.54 -27.19 -27.49
N PRO A 135 -8.72 -26.15 -28.32
CA PRO A 135 -9.40 -24.92 -27.90
C PRO A 135 -10.80 -25.17 -27.32
N GLU A 136 -11.52 -26.19 -27.81
CA GLU A 136 -12.86 -26.54 -27.29
C GLU A 136 -12.84 -27.14 -25.88
N GLY A 137 -11.65 -27.50 -25.39
CA GLY A 137 -11.42 -27.97 -24.03
C GLY A 137 -11.13 -26.84 -23.04
N LEU A 138 -11.16 -25.57 -23.47
CA LEU A 138 -11.11 -24.42 -22.56
C LEU A 138 -12.50 -24.18 -21.94
N PRO A 139 -12.57 -23.75 -20.67
CA PRO A 139 -13.83 -23.36 -20.03
C PRO A 139 -14.58 -22.30 -20.83
N PRO A 140 -15.93 -22.36 -20.89
CA PRO A 140 -16.74 -21.39 -21.63
C PRO A 140 -16.49 -19.92 -21.26
N GLU A 141 -16.10 -19.67 -20.01
CA GLU A 141 -15.73 -18.36 -19.46
C GLU A 141 -14.55 -17.73 -20.20
N LEU A 142 -13.63 -18.54 -20.74
CA LEU A 142 -12.42 -18.10 -21.43
C LEU A 142 -12.61 -17.90 -22.93
N ASN A 143 -13.76 -18.27 -23.50
CA ASN A 143 -14.02 -18.16 -24.94
C ASN A 143 -14.02 -16.72 -25.48
N ARG A 144 -14.20 -15.73 -24.60
CA ARG A 144 -14.20 -14.30 -24.96
C ARG A 144 -12.82 -13.65 -24.91
N VAL A 145 -11.81 -14.41 -24.48
CA VAL A 145 -10.47 -13.92 -24.19
C VAL A 145 -9.50 -14.53 -25.18
N GLN A 146 -8.45 -13.79 -25.57
CA GLN A 146 -7.44 -14.29 -26.49
C GLN A 146 -6.58 -15.37 -25.80
N ALA A 147 -6.84 -16.63 -26.13
CA ALA A 147 -6.07 -17.77 -25.64
C ALA A 147 -4.84 -18.07 -26.51
N LEU A 148 -3.72 -18.38 -25.88
CA LEU A 148 -2.46 -18.75 -26.50
C LEU A 148 -2.24 -20.27 -26.47
N ASN A 149 -2.02 -20.86 -27.65
CA ASN A 149 -1.55 -22.24 -27.75
C ASN A 149 -0.03 -22.31 -27.62
N TYR A 150 0.47 -22.81 -26.49
CA TYR A 150 1.89 -22.91 -26.20
C TYR A 150 2.65 -23.89 -27.14
N ASN A 151 1.94 -24.82 -27.78
CA ASN A 151 2.55 -25.75 -28.74
C ASN A 151 2.86 -25.10 -30.10
N THR A 152 2.42 -23.86 -30.34
CA THR A 152 2.67 -23.13 -31.59
C THR A 152 4.10 -22.58 -31.62
N ILE A 153 4.81 -22.78 -32.73
CA ILE A 153 6.15 -22.21 -32.93
C ILE A 153 6.06 -20.68 -32.87
N GLY A 154 6.82 -20.07 -31.96
CA GLY A 154 6.83 -18.62 -31.75
C GLY A 154 5.84 -18.10 -30.70
N ALA A 155 4.96 -18.96 -30.16
CA ALA A 155 3.94 -18.57 -29.17
C ALA A 155 4.50 -17.79 -27.97
N GLU A 156 5.68 -18.20 -27.49
CA GLU A 156 6.40 -17.53 -26.42
C GLU A 156 6.77 -16.08 -26.75
N ALA A 157 7.38 -15.86 -27.91
CA ALA A 157 7.80 -14.52 -28.32
C ALA A 157 6.59 -13.61 -28.56
N ASP A 158 5.52 -14.17 -29.14
CA ASP A 158 4.25 -13.48 -29.34
C ASP A 158 3.59 -13.12 -27.99
N LEU A 159 3.65 -14.01 -27.00
CA LEU A 159 3.15 -13.75 -25.66
C LEU A 159 3.93 -12.63 -24.97
N LEU A 160 5.27 -12.70 -24.96
CA LEU A 160 6.12 -11.69 -24.32
C LEU A 160 5.91 -10.30 -24.95
N ASN A 161 5.87 -10.24 -26.29
CA ASN A 161 5.62 -9.00 -27.02
C ASN A 161 4.18 -8.49 -26.79
N GLY A 162 3.20 -9.40 -26.72
CA GLY A 162 1.81 -9.07 -26.39
C GLY A 162 1.69 -8.46 -25.01
N ILE A 163 2.35 -9.04 -24.00
CA ILE A 163 2.41 -8.53 -22.64
C ILE A 163 3.06 -7.16 -22.60
N LEU A 164 4.22 -6.97 -23.24
CA LEU A 164 4.89 -5.65 -23.32
C LEU A 164 3.97 -4.58 -23.94
N ARG A 165 3.19 -4.91 -24.96
CA ARG A 165 2.20 -3.98 -25.55
C ARG A 165 1.08 -3.64 -24.58
N LEU A 166 0.54 -4.64 -23.89
CA LEU A 166 -0.50 -4.43 -22.87
C LEU A 166 0.00 -3.58 -21.70
N LEU A 167 1.31 -3.61 -21.43
CA LEU A 167 1.99 -2.76 -20.44
C LEU A 167 2.43 -1.39 -21.00
N GLY A 168 2.17 -1.08 -22.28
CA GLY A 168 2.56 0.19 -22.91
C GLY A 168 4.05 0.30 -23.27
N ARG A 169 4.81 -0.80 -23.21
CA ARG A 169 6.28 -0.87 -23.40
C ARG A 169 6.67 -1.20 -24.85
N GLU A 170 5.93 -0.70 -25.84
CA GLU A 170 6.14 -1.04 -27.26
C GLU A 170 7.52 -0.64 -27.80
N LYS A 171 8.12 0.43 -27.25
CA LYS A 171 9.44 0.93 -27.64
C LYS A 171 10.55 -0.09 -27.38
N GLU A 172 10.43 -0.91 -26.33
CA GLU A 172 11.40 -1.94 -25.97
C GLU A 172 11.47 -3.07 -27.00
N ILE A 173 10.31 -3.45 -27.54
CA ILE A 173 10.20 -4.43 -28.64
C ILE A 173 10.99 -3.93 -29.86
N HIS A 174 10.84 -2.65 -30.21
CA HIS A 174 11.52 -2.06 -31.36
C HIS A 174 13.04 -1.98 -31.17
N LEU A 175 13.50 -1.63 -29.96
CA LEU A 175 14.92 -1.57 -29.61
C LEU A 175 15.59 -2.95 -29.70
N GLU A 176 14.91 -4.02 -29.27
CA GLU A 176 15.43 -5.38 -29.39
C GLU A 176 15.52 -5.85 -30.85
N GLU A 177 14.52 -5.55 -31.67
CA GLU A 177 14.58 -5.86 -33.11
C GLU A 177 15.74 -5.14 -33.80
N LEU A 178 16.03 -3.89 -33.41
CA LEU A 178 17.18 -3.12 -33.87
C LEU A 178 18.51 -3.70 -33.38
N HIS A 179 18.60 -4.12 -32.11
CA HIS A 179 19.79 -4.79 -31.54
C HIS A 179 20.07 -6.15 -32.22
N GLN A 180 19.05 -6.95 -32.52
CA GLN A 180 19.24 -8.20 -33.25
C GLN A 180 19.70 -7.96 -34.70
N ARG A 181 19.17 -6.92 -35.37
CA ARG A 181 19.59 -6.53 -36.73
C ARG A 181 21.02 -5.98 -36.76
N THR A 182 21.42 -5.17 -35.79
CA THR A 182 22.78 -4.62 -35.67
C THR A 182 23.80 -5.68 -35.25
N GLY A 183 23.45 -6.59 -34.35
CA GLY A 183 24.28 -7.75 -33.97
C GLY A 183 24.52 -8.73 -35.12
N LYS A 184 23.49 -9.01 -35.94
CA LYS A 184 23.66 -9.79 -37.18
C LYS A 184 24.54 -9.07 -38.20
N ARG A 185 24.41 -7.74 -38.37
CA ARG A 185 25.31 -6.93 -39.24
C ARG A 185 26.76 -6.94 -38.75
N LYS A 186 27.02 -6.79 -37.45
CA LYS A 186 28.38 -6.86 -36.88
C LYS A 186 29.04 -8.23 -37.10
N LYS A 187 28.28 -9.33 -36.97
CA LYS A 187 28.79 -10.69 -37.28
C LYS A 187 29.12 -10.87 -38.76
N ILE A 188 28.30 -10.34 -39.68
CA ILE A 188 28.56 -10.40 -41.13
C ILE A 188 29.80 -9.58 -41.50
N VAL A 189 29.93 -8.36 -40.95
CA VAL A 189 31.08 -7.47 -41.20
C VAL A 189 32.38 -8.04 -40.64
N ALA A 190 32.35 -8.64 -39.45
CA ALA A 190 33.52 -9.30 -38.84
C ALA A 190 34.03 -10.48 -39.69
N ILE A 191 33.13 -11.33 -40.21
CA ILE A 191 33.49 -12.46 -41.08
C ILE A 191 34.11 -11.97 -42.40
N SER A 192 33.61 -10.87 -42.96
CA SER A 192 34.21 -10.27 -44.16
C SER A 192 35.59 -9.63 -43.92
N LEU A 193 35.83 -8.99 -42.77
CA LEU A 193 37.12 -8.39 -42.42
C LEU A 193 38.20 -9.46 -42.13
N SER A 194 37.82 -10.61 -41.59
CA SER A 194 38.72 -11.75 -41.41
C SER A 194 39.21 -12.35 -42.73
N LEU A 195 38.39 -12.29 -43.80
CA LEU A 195 38.81 -12.71 -45.14
C LEU A 195 39.76 -11.70 -45.83
N PHE A 196 39.63 -10.40 -45.54
CA PHE A 196 40.51 -9.36 -46.11
C PHE A 196 41.88 -9.28 -45.42
N LEU A 197 41.98 -9.62 -44.13
CA LEU A 197 43.27 -9.64 -43.41
C LEU A 197 44.23 -10.74 -43.91
N ILE A 198 43.70 -11.83 -44.46
CA ILE A 198 44.51 -12.94 -45.00
C ILE A 198 45.13 -12.59 -46.38
N ILE A 199 44.59 -11.59 -47.09
CA ILE A 199 45.12 -11.13 -48.39
C ILE A 199 46.12 -9.96 -48.22
N GLY A 200 45.99 -9.16 -47.15
CA GLY A 200 46.82 -7.96 -46.92
C GLY A 200 48.24 -8.21 -46.36
N ILE A 201 48.49 -9.37 -45.74
CA ILE A 201 49.81 -9.66 -45.12
C ILE A 201 50.88 -10.04 -46.17
N ALA A 202 50.51 -10.26 -47.43
CA ALA A 202 51.45 -10.62 -48.50
C ALA A 202 52.11 -9.43 -49.24
N ALA A 203 51.70 -8.17 -48.98
CA ALA A 203 52.14 -7.02 -49.81
C ALA A 203 52.95 -5.94 -49.07
N GLY A 204 53.08 -5.99 -47.74
CA GLY A 204 53.62 -4.89 -46.93
C GLY A 204 55.10 -4.98 -46.54
N ALA A 205 55.94 -5.73 -47.26
CA ALA A 205 57.32 -5.98 -46.86
C ALA A 205 58.40 -5.17 -47.62
N VAL A 206 58.04 -4.18 -48.45
CA VAL A 206 59.05 -3.44 -49.24
C VAL A 206 58.70 -1.95 -49.34
N LEU A 207 59.43 -1.12 -48.59
CA LEU A 207 59.91 0.26 -48.85
C LEU A 207 60.12 0.96 -47.49
N VAL A 208 61.31 0.89 -46.87
CA VAL A 208 62.49 1.73 -47.12
C VAL A 208 62.24 3.23 -46.88
N LEU A 209 62.64 3.68 -45.68
CA LEU A 209 63.58 4.78 -45.38
C LEU A 209 63.57 6.03 -46.30
N PHE A 210 63.41 7.24 -45.73
CA PHE A 210 64.35 8.38 -45.83
C PHE A 210 63.85 9.69 -45.12
N ARG A 211 64.70 10.20 -44.19
CA ARG A 211 65.16 11.61 -43.98
C ARG A 211 64.35 12.72 -43.24
N GLU A 212 65.00 13.27 -42.19
CA GLU A 212 65.25 14.68 -41.72
C GLU A 212 64.05 15.69 -41.68
N SER A 213 63.79 16.60 -40.72
CA SER A 213 64.48 17.22 -39.56
C SER A 213 63.43 18.16 -38.84
N PRO A 214 63.72 18.84 -37.71
CA PRO A 214 62.73 19.16 -36.66
C PRO A 214 61.98 20.50 -36.83
N VAL A 215 60.76 20.57 -36.27
CA VAL A 215 60.02 21.81 -36.01
C VAL A 215 59.51 21.72 -34.57
N ASP A 216 59.83 22.74 -33.77
CA ASP A 216 59.39 22.87 -32.38
C ASP A 216 57.85 22.92 -32.30
N GLU A 217 57.26 22.01 -31.52
CA GLU A 217 55.85 22.05 -31.10
C GLU A 217 55.74 22.71 -29.71
N PRO A 218 54.66 23.47 -29.45
CA PRO A 218 54.47 24.18 -28.19
C PRO A 218 54.25 23.18 -27.04
N GLU A 219 54.75 23.50 -25.85
CA GLU A 219 54.47 22.75 -24.62
C GLU A 219 52.95 22.55 -24.45
N SER A 220 52.49 21.31 -24.66
CA SER A 220 51.13 20.90 -24.35
C SER A 220 50.97 20.83 -22.83
N GLU A 221 49.93 21.46 -22.29
CA GLU A 221 49.52 21.29 -20.88
C GLU A 221 49.48 19.79 -20.53
N PRO A 222 49.95 19.39 -19.33
CA PRO A 222 49.95 17.98 -18.95
C PRO A 222 48.51 17.47 -18.90
N VAL A 223 48.14 16.63 -19.86
CA VAL A 223 46.85 15.93 -19.85
C VAL A 223 46.87 14.95 -18.69
N LEU A 224 46.08 15.23 -17.66
CA LEU A 224 45.92 14.34 -16.50
C LEU A 224 45.52 12.94 -16.98
N THR A 225 46.15 11.93 -16.40
CA THR A 225 45.81 10.53 -16.67
C THR A 225 44.45 10.19 -16.06
N SER A 226 43.75 9.17 -16.59
CA SER A 226 42.47 8.72 -16.03
C SER A 226 42.57 8.30 -14.55
N GLN A 227 43.75 7.85 -14.10
CA GLN A 227 43.99 7.54 -12.68
C GLN A 227 44.08 8.82 -11.83
N GLU A 228 44.80 9.85 -12.27
CA GLU A 228 44.88 11.14 -11.56
C GLU A 228 43.52 11.85 -11.50
N ILE A 229 42.72 11.77 -12.58
CA ILE A 229 41.34 12.30 -12.60
C ILE A 229 40.48 11.57 -11.55
N TYR A 230 40.58 10.24 -11.49
CA TYR A 230 39.84 9.42 -10.52
C TYR A 230 40.23 9.74 -9.08
N ASP A 231 41.53 9.86 -8.78
CA ASP A 231 42.02 10.16 -7.42
C ASP A 231 41.65 11.59 -6.97
N ASN A 232 41.69 12.55 -7.89
CA ASN A 232 41.23 13.92 -7.63
C ASN A 232 39.72 13.96 -7.35
N ALA A 233 38.91 13.22 -8.11
CA ALA A 233 37.46 13.12 -7.89
C ALA A 233 37.13 12.54 -6.52
N GLN A 234 37.85 11.49 -6.09
CA GLN A 234 37.69 10.93 -4.74
C GLN A 234 38.05 11.95 -3.64
N THR A 235 39.13 12.72 -3.83
CA THR A 235 39.52 13.79 -2.89
C THR A 235 38.43 14.86 -2.77
N LEU A 236 37.79 15.22 -3.89
CA LEU A 236 36.68 16.18 -3.88
C LEU A 236 35.47 15.63 -3.11
N MET A 237 35.10 14.36 -3.29
CA MET A 237 34.06 13.71 -2.48
C MET A 237 34.38 13.76 -0.97
N GLU A 238 35.63 13.48 -0.57
CA GLU A 238 36.05 13.52 0.84
C GLU A 238 35.95 14.92 1.44
N SER A 239 36.18 15.96 0.62
CA SER A 239 36.05 17.37 1.01
C SER A 239 34.62 17.90 1.00
N GLY A 240 33.66 17.12 0.48
CA GLY A 240 32.26 17.51 0.34
C GLY A 240 31.92 18.27 -0.95
N ASP A 241 32.85 18.37 -1.91
CA ASP A 241 32.59 18.93 -3.24
C ASP A 241 32.18 17.83 -4.23
N TYR A 242 30.93 17.44 -4.14
CA TYR A 242 30.41 16.29 -4.88
C TYR A 242 30.13 16.61 -6.34
N LEU A 243 29.67 17.83 -6.65
CA LEU A 243 29.48 18.25 -8.04
C LEU A 243 30.81 18.42 -8.77
N GLY A 244 31.85 18.93 -8.08
CA GLY A 244 33.21 18.92 -8.63
C GLY A 244 33.73 17.50 -8.91
N ALA A 245 33.43 16.54 -8.04
CA ALA A 245 33.74 15.14 -8.28
C ALA A 245 32.95 14.55 -9.46
N ALA A 246 31.67 14.89 -9.59
CA ALA A 246 30.81 14.44 -10.69
C ALA A 246 31.35 14.90 -12.06
N ASP A 247 31.76 16.17 -12.17
CA ASP A 247 32.37 16.72 -13.38
C ASP A 247 33.62 15.92 -13.81
N LEU A 248 34.46 15.52 -12.84
CA LEU A 248 35.63 14.69 -13.13
C LEU A 248 35.25 13.27 -13.54
N PHE A 249 34.36 12.59 -12.82
CA PHE A 249 33.94 11.22 -13.18
C PHE A 249 33.26 11.14 -14.55
N ALA A 250 32.50 12.17 -14.93
CA ALA A 250 31.86 12.26 -16.24
C ALA A 250 32.87 12.25 -17.41
N THR A 251 34.12 12.68 -17.17
CA THR A 251 35.20 12.68 -18.20
C THR A 251 35.84 11.31 -18.42
N ILE A 252 35.62 10.34 -17.50
CA ILE A 252 36.26 9.02 -17.51
C ILE A 252 35.25 7.85 -17.30
N PRO A 253 34.16 7.77 -18.08
CA PRO A 253 33.05 6.83 -17.83
C PRO A 253 33.47 5.35 -17.86
N ASP A 254 34.41 4.98 -18.74
CA ASP A 254 34.86 3.59 -18.89
C ASP A 254 35.98 3.19 -17.89
N PHE A 255 36.37 4.09 -16.98
CA PHE A 255 37.47 3.86 -16.04
C PHE A 255 36.94 3.41 -14.67
N ARG A 256 37.26 2.18 -14.27
CA ARG A 256 36.86 1.58 -12.98
C ARG A 256 35.34 1.66 -12.76
N ASN A 257 34.89 2.16 -11.62
CA ASN A 257 33.50 2.34 -11.23
C ASN A 257 33.08 3.82 -11.27
N SER A 258 33.73 4.65 -12.10
CA SER A 258 33.43 6.09 -12.22
C SER A 258 31.96 6.36 -12.51
N THR A 259 31.33 5.58 -13.41
CA THR A 259 29.88 5.70 -13.68
C THR A 259 29.03 5.39 -12.44
N ASN A 260 29.38 4.35 -11.68
CA ASN A 260 28.61 4.02 -10.47
C ASN A 260 28.75 5.11 -9.39
N LEU A 261 29.93 5.71 -9.25
CA LEU A 261 30.17 6.81 -8.32
C LEU A 261 29.47 8.09 -8.77
N LEU A 262 29.42 8.34 -10.07
CA LEU A 262 28.65 9.43 -10.67
C LEU A 262 27.15 9.27 -10.36
N ASP A 263 26.60 8.06 -10.57
CA ASP A 263 25.23 7.74 -10.20
C ASP A 263 25.01 7.92 -8.69
N GLU A 264 25.93 7.46 -7.84
CA GLU A 264 25.85 7.64 -6.38
C GLU A 264 25.80 9.11 -5.96
N ILE A 265 26.60 9.98 -6.61
CA ILE A 265 26.58 11.42 -6.34
C ILE A 265 25.19 12.01 -6.63
N TYR A 266 24.61 11.69 -7.78
CA TYR A 266 23.31 12.23 -8.17
C TYR A 266 22.13 11.63 -7.40
N ASN A 267 22.20 10.35 -7.04
CA ASN A 267 21.18 9.68 -6.23
C ASN A 267 20.97 10.33 -4.85
N ARG A 268 21.89 11.21 -4.41
CA ARG A 268 21.73 11.96 -3.16
C ARG A 268 20.63 13.01 -3.22
N TYR A 269 20.29 13.46 -4.42
CA TYR A 269 19.20 14.42 -4.63
C TYR A 269 17.83 13.73 -4.68
N ASP A 270 17.79 12.42 -4.93
CA ASP A 270 16.55 11.66 -5.07
C ASP A 270 15.69 11.74 -3.80
N GLY A 271 14.44 12.15 -3.97
CA GLY A 271 13.49 12.24 -2.88
C GLY A 271 12.52 13.41 -3.02
N TYR A 272 11.81 13.63 -1.92
CA TYR A 272 10.78 14.63 -1.77
C TYR A 272 11.28 15.80 -0.92
N TYR A 273 10.81 16.98 -1.27
CA TYR A 273 11.12 18.25 -0.62
C TYR A 273 9.85 19.06 -0.45
N LEU A 274 9.77 19.84 0.61
CA LEU A 274 8.64 20.70 0.93
C LEU A 274 9.16 22.11 1.26
N SER A 275 8.52 23.14 0.71
CA SER A 275 8.88 24.53 0.99
C SER A 275 8.61 24.89 2.45
N GLU A 276 9.28 25.92 2.98
CA GLU A 276 9.12 26.33 4.37
C GLU A 276 7.68 26.70 4.74
N ASP A 277 6.94 27.31 3.80
CA ASP A 277 5.53 27.67 3.94
C ASP A 277 4.57 26.51 3.65
N LYS A 278 5.10 25.32 3.33
CA LYS A 278 4.37 24.11 2.96
C LYS A 278 3.44 24.27 1.75
N SER A 279 3.63 25.31 0.94
CA SER A 279 2.80 25.58 -0.23
C SER A 279 3.28 24.86 -1.49
N VAL A 280 4.55 24.46 -1.56
CA VAL A 280 5.15 23.80 -2.73
C VAL A 280 5.83 22.51 -2.31
N SER A 281 5.45 21.40 -2.93
CA SER A 281 6.20 20.14 -2.84
C SER A 281 6.91 19.85 -4.16
N PHE A 282 8.11 19.30 -4.04
CA PHE A 282 8.94 18.93 -5.17
C PHE A 282 9.50 17.53 -4.98
N TYR A 283 9.42 16.72 -6.02
CA TYR A 283 10.03 15.41 -6.10
C TYR A 283 10.98 15.36 -7.29
N ILE A 284 12.12 14.72 -7.08
CA ILE A 284 13.11 14.45 -8.10
C ILE A 284 13.60 13.01 -7.97
N ASN A 285 13.76 12.34 -9.11
CA ASN A 285 14.46 11.08 -9.22
C ASN A 285 15.40 11.10 -10.42
N ILE A 286 16.70 10.92 -10.19
CA ILE A 286 17.71 10.95 -11.23
C ILE A 286 18.00 9.52 -11.69
N GLN A 287 17.52 9.16 -12.88
CA GLN A 287 17.78 7.87 -13.50
C GLN A 287 19.15 7.90 -14.21
N SER A 288 20.08 7.04 -13.75
CA SER A 288 21.34 6.73 -14.43
C SER A 288 22.13 7.97 -14.89
N SER A 289 22.31 8.94 -13.98
CA SER A 289 23.10 10.19 -14.13
C SER A 289 22.80 11.07 -15.36
N THR A 290 21.74 10.79 -16.11
CA THR A 290 21.50 11.40 -17.43
C THR A 290 20.08 11.93 -17.61
N THR A 291 19.11 11.36 -16.89
CA THR A 291 17.71 11.77 -16.96
C THR A 291 17.14 11.94 -15.56
N ALA A 292 16.22 12.88 -15.41
CA ALA A 292 15.53 13.12 -14.15
C ALA A 292 14.01 13.19 -14.37
N ASP A 293 13.27 12.48 -13.53
CA ASP A 293 11.83 12.63 -13.38
C ASP A 293 11.55 13.65 -12.29
N LEU A 294 10.69 14.60 -12.59
CA LEU A 294 10.39 15.77 -11.78
C LEU A 294 8.88 15.85 -11.55
N ILE A 295 8.48 16.03 -10.30
CA ILE A 295 7.09 16.37 -9.97
C ILE A 295 7.11 17.64 -9.13
N LEU A 296 6.34 18.64 -9.55
CA LEU A 296 6.20 19.89 -8.82
C LEU A 296 4.71 20.13 -8.56
N GLU A 297 4.34 20.32 -7.31
CA GLU A 297 2.97 20.59 -6.89
C GLU A 297 2.91 21.86 -6.04
N LYS A 298 1.94 22.72 -6.32
CA LYS A 298 1.67 23.94 -5.55
C LYS A 298 0.24 23.95 -5.05
N THR A 299 0.06 24.30 -3.78
CA THR A 299 -1.25 24.46 -3.13
C THR A 299 -1.62 25.95 -3.06
N ILE A 300 -2.79 26.31 -3.59
CA ILE A 300 -3.34 27.67 -3.57
C ILE A 300 -4.78 27.58 -3.04
N ASN A 301 -5.06 28.21 -1.89
CA ASN A 301 -6.38 28.18 -1.24
C ASN A 301 -6.96 26.75 -1.05
N GLY A 302 -6.10 25.77 -0.75
CA GLY A 302 -6.48 24.36 -0.55
C GLY A 302 -6.62 23.55 -1.85
N GLN A 303 -6.51 24.17 -3.02
CA GLN A 303 -6.51 23.49 -4.32
C GLN A 303 -5.08 23.27 -4.81
N LYS A 304 -4.81 22.10 -5.40
CA LYS A 304 -3.48 21.69 -5.86
C LYS A 304 -3.35 21.87 -7.38
N VAL A 305 -2.22 22.41 -7.80
CA VAL A 305 -1.77 22.43 -9.20
C VAL A 305 -0.51 21.60 -9.31
N ARG A 306 -0.47 20.68 -10.28
CA ARG A 306 0.63 19.73 -10.42
C ARG A 306 1.18 19.73 -11.83
N THR A 307 2.48 19.54 -11.97
CA THR A 307 3.15 19.19 -13.22
C THR A 307 4.11 18.03 -13.00
N GLU A 308 4.29 17.20 -14.02
CA GLU A 308 5.19 16.04 -14.00
C GLU A 308 5.95 15.99 -15.32
N GLU A 309 7.28 16.03 -15.22
CA GLU A 309 8.16 16.18 -16.37
C GLU A 309 9.37 15.26 -16.27
N SER A 310 9.77 14.67 -17.39
CA SER A 310 11.04 13.95 -17.51
C SER A 310 11.97 14.76 -18.43
N SER A 311 13.18 15.07 -17.96
CA SER A 311 14.15 15.81 -18.76
C SER A 311 15.58 15.32 -18.56
N VAL A 312 16.48 15.79 -19.44
CA VAL A 312 17.90 15.44 -19.42
C VAL A 312 18.60 16.25 -18.34
N LEU A 313 19.40 15.56 -17.52
CA LEU A 313 20.36 16.18 -16.61
C LEU A 313 21.63 16.50 -17.40
N ASN A 314 21.96 17.78 -17.49
CA ASN A 314 23.19 18.26 -18.11
C ASN A 314 24.10 18.83 -17.01
N ASN A 315 25.09 18.04 -16.62
CA ASN A 315 25.93 18.27 -15.43
C ASN A 315 25.06 18.42 -14.16
N ASN A 316 24.85 19.63 -13.68
CA ASN A 316 24.07 19.92 -12.48
C ASN A 316 22.78 20.71 -12.79
N ILE A 317 22.38 20.82 -14.06
CA ILE A 317 21.20 21.59 -14.48
C ILE A 317 20.23 20.70 -15.25
N ILE A 318 18.95 20.81 -14.91
CA ILE A 318 17.83 20.19 -15.62
C ILE A 318 16.90 21.30 -16.09
N THR A 319 16.54 21.30 -17.37
CA THR A 319 15.58 22.26 -17.93
C THR A 319 14.41 21.49 -18.55
N ALA A 320 13.18 21.81 -18.15
CA ALA A 320 11.97 21.19 -18.66
C ALA A 320 10.96 22.25 -19.10
N SER A 321 10.27 22.01 -20.21
CA SER A 321 9.02 22.72 -20.51
C SER A 321 7.91 21.97 -19.80
N PHE A 322 6.99 22.68 -19.15
CA PHE A 322 5.95 22.04 -18.36
C PHE A 322 4.56 22.47 -18.78
N THR A 323 3.59 21.58 -18.59
CA THR A 323 2.15 21.87 -18.67
C THR A 323 1.49 21.42 -17.38
N ASP A 324 0.97 22.36 -16.61
CA ASP A 324 0.34 22.03 -15.34
C ASP A 324 -1.07 21.45 -15.49
N SER A 325 -1.63 20.93 -14.39
CA SER A 325 -2.94 20.26 -14.35
C SER A 325 -4.11 21.13 -14.81
N GLU A 326 -3.92 22.46 -14.86
CA GLU A 326 -4.91 23.44 -15.32
C GLU A 326 -4.61 23.92 -16.76
N ASN A 327 -3.71 23.22 -17.47
CA ASN A 327 -3.27 23.49 -18.84
C ASN A 327 -2.47 24.79 -19.03
N ASN A 328 -1.91 25.36 -17.96
CA ASN A 328 -0.98 26.48 -18.08
C ASN A 328 0.41 25.96 -18.46
N THR A 329 1.15 26.72 -19.27
CA THR A 329 2.47 26.27 -19.76
C THR A 329 3.59 27.17 -19.29
N GLY A 330 4.77 26.60 -19.10
CA GLY A 330 5.95 27.33 -18.66
C GLY A 330 7.26 26.59 -18.88
N GLU A 331 8.34 27.16 -18.36
CA GLU A 331 9.66 26.52 -18.26
C GLU A 331 10.08 26.39 -16.81
N MET A 332 10.68 25.25 -16.47
CA MET A 332 11.25 24.94 -15.16
C MET A 332 12.76 24.69 -15.33
N THR A 333 13.55 25.31 -14.46
CA THR A 333 14.99 25.04 -14.34
C THR A 333 15.29 24.56 -12.92
N VAL A 334 15.90 23.40 -12.81
CA VAL A 334 16.36 22.79 -11.56
C VAL A 334 17.89 22.78 -11.58
N THR A 335 18.51 23.41 -10.58
CA THR A 335 19.96 23.46 -10.41
C THR A 335 20.35 22.72 -9.13
N LEU A 336 21.19 21.70 -9.28
CA LEU A 336 21.74 20.94 -8.17
C LEU A 336 22.95 21.70 -7.59
N ASN A 337 22.99 21.84 -6.26
CA ASN A 337 24.09 22.40 -5.48
C ASN A 337 24.59 21.35 -4.47
N ASN A 338 25.82 21.47 -3.98
CA ASN A 338 26.38 20.49 -3.03
C ASN A 338 25.55 20.30 -1.75
N ASP A 339 24.75 21.30 -1.37
CA ASP A 339 23.93 21.36 -0.15
C ASP A 339 22.41 21.39 -0.39
N GLY A 340 21.95 21.44 -1.65
CA GLY A 340 20.54 21.62 -1.94
C GLY A 340 20.18 21.62 -3.42
N ILE A 341 18.90 21.93 -3.69
CA ILE A 341 18.31 22.04 -5.02
C ILE A 341 17.69 23.42 -5.14
N HIS A 342 18.01 24.12 -6.21
CA HIS A 342 17.39 25.40 -6.54
C HIS A 342 16.45 25.24 -7.73
N ILE A 343 15.22 25.76 -7.62
CA ILE A 343 14.19 25.64 -8.65
C ILE A 343 13.68 27.01 -9.02
N THR A 344 13.64 27.25 -10.33
CA THR A 344 12.95 28.41 -10.91
C THR A 344 11.91 27.97 -11.91
N THR A 345 10.76 28.62 -11.91
CA THR A 345 9.72 28.44 -12.93
C THR A 345 9.36 29.78 -13.57
N ILE A 346 9.12 29.77 -14.87
CA ILE A 346 8.69 30.94 -15.65
C ILE A 346 7.44 30.56 -16.44
N LEU A 347 6.32 31.20 -16.12
CA LEU A 347 5.05 31.00 -16.82
C LEU A 347 5.10 31.64 -18.22
N LYS A 348 4.67 30.89 -19.24
CA LYS A 348 4.60 31.35 -20.64
C LYS A 348 3.18 31.71 -21.07
N SER A 349 2.18 30.95 -20.62
CA SER A 349 0.78 31.21 -20.91
C SER A 349 -0.11 30.80 -19.74
N GLU A 350 -1.06 31.66 -19.40
CA GLU A 350 -2.11 31.40 -18.41
C GLU A 350 -3.47 31.23 -19.12
N SER A 351 -4.21 30.19 -18.78
CA SER A 351 -5.60 29.95 -19.24
C SER A 351 -6.63 30.12 -18.12
N GLU A 352 -6.23 29.92 -16.86
CA GLU A 352 -7.11 29.88 -15.70
C GLU A 352 -6.50 30.61 -14.49
N SER A 353 -7.27 30.76 -13.41
CA SER A 353 -6.84 31.48 -12.19
C SER A 353 -5.90 30.69 -11.27
N LEU A 354 -5.77 29.38 -11.50
CA LEU A 354 -5.02 28.44 -10.68
C LEU A 354 -3.82 27.93 -11.50
N PHE A 355 -2.59 28.21 -11.05
CA PHE A 355 -1.35 27.89 -11.78
C PHE A 355 -0.14 27.75 -10.84
N ILE A 356 0.89 27.02 -11.26
CA ILE A 356 2.18 26.94 -10.53
C ILE A 356 2.81 28.33 -10.39
N GLY A 357 2.81 29.09 -11.49
CA GLY A 357 3.29 30.46 -11.55
C GLY A 357 4.82 30.56 -11.55
N ASN A 358 5.33 31.76 -11.27
CA ASN A 358 6.76 31.99 -11.15
C ASN A 358 7.23 31.64 -9.73
N LEU A 359 8.14 30.69 -9.63
CA LEU A 359 8.76 30.24 -8.40
C LEU A 359 10.26 30.52 -8.45
N ASP A 360 10.83 30.76 -7.28
CA ASP A 360 12.26 30.90 -7.03
C ASP A 360 12.49 30.35 -5.61
N LEU A 361 12.88 29.08 -5.52
CA LEU A 361 12.92 28.32 -4.27
C LEU A 361 14.23 27.53 -4.16
N THR A 362 14.71 27.36 -2.93
CA THR A 362 15.84 26.49 -2.62
C THR A 362 15.42 25.47 -1.56
N PHE A 363 15.63 24.20 -1.84
CA PHE A 363 15.40 23.09 -0.94
C PHE A 363 16.75 22.56 -0.43
N MET A 364 16.90 22.42 0.88
CA MET A 364 18.15 21.89 1.45
C MET A 364 18.14 20.37 1.40
N LEU A 365 19.27 19.75 1.06
CA LEU A 365 19.43 18.29 1.10
C LEU A 365 19.18 17.71 2.50
N SER A 366 19.40 18.49 3.56
CA SER A 366 19.10 18.09 4.94
C SER A 366 17.60 17.96 5.24
N GLN A 367 16.73 18.50 4.39
CA GLN A 367 15.27 18.43 4.51
C GLN A 367 14.66 17.34 3.60
N ARG A 368 15.50 16.62 2.85
CA ARG A 368 15.08 15.55 1.93
C ARG A 368 14.35 14.43 2.68
N SER A 369 13.24 14.00 2.11
CA SER A 369 12.49 12.82 2.56
C SER A 369 12.53 11.74 1.47
N ASP A 370 12.71 10.48 1.86
CA ASP A 370 12.63 9.35 0.92
C ASP A 370 11.17 8.94 0.61
N ARG A 371 10.20 9.66 1.17
CA ARG A 371 8.73 9.46 1.02
C ARG A 371 8.02 10.81 0.79
N PRO A 372 6.84 10.86 0.13
CA PRO A 372 6.06 12.08 0.03
C PRO A 372 5.88 12.74 1.41
N MET A 373 6.21 14.02 1.52
CA MET A 373 6.11 14.72 2.81
C MET A 373 4.63 15.00 3.12
N GLU A 374 4.12 14.35 4.18
CA GLU A 374 2.71 14.35 4.58
C GLU A 374 2.11 15.74 4.79
N GLN A 375 0.89 15.93 4.28
CA GLN A 375 -0.05 16.89 4.87
C GLN A 375 -0.46 16.34 6.23
N SER A 376 -0.21 17.09 7.31
CA SER A 376 -0.64 16.71 8.65
C SER A 376 -2.16 16.48 8.67
N ILE A 377 -2.61 15.29 9.08
CA ILE A 377 -4.03 15.00 9.27
C ILE A 377 -4.55 15.87 10.41
N THR A 378 -5.68 16.55 10.17
CA THR A 378 -6.35 17.42 11.15
C THR A 378 -7.71 16.87 11.52
N ALA A 379 -8.30 17.35 12.63
CA ALA A 379 -9.69 17.07 12.98
C ALA A 379 -10.63 17.34 11.79
N GLU A 380 -10.48 18.49 11.13
CA GLU A 380 -11.29 18.88 9.96
C GLU A 380 -11.15 17.88 8.80
N THR A 381 -9.95 17.34 8.58
CA THR A 381 -9.71 16.31 7.57
C THR A 381 -10.50 15.04 7.89
N LEU A 382 -10.49 14.59 9.15
CA LEU A 382 -11.25 13.41 9.58
C LEU A 382 -12.77 13.64 9.46
N ILE A 383 -13.26 14.83 9.83
CA ILE A 383 -14.67 15.18 9.68
C ILE A 383 -15.08 15.21 8.20
N GLN A 384 -14.20 15.67 7.30
CA GLN A 384 -14.44 15.60 5.86
C GLN A 384 -14.53 14.16 5.37
N TRP A 385 -13.67 13.25 5.84
CA TRP A 385 -13.79 11.81 5.52
C TRP A 385 -15.08 11.21 6.07
N MET A 386 -15.56 11.68 7.22
CA MET A 386 -16.82 11.23 7.80
C MET A 386 -18.05 11.77 7.08
N THR A 387 -17.95 12.86 6.33
CA THR A 387 -19.12 13.50 5.70
C THR A 387 -19.14 13.37 4.18
N ASN A 388 -18.01 13.02 3.57
CA ASN A 388 -17.85 12.78 2.15
C ASN A 388 -17.55 11.31 1.87
N GLN A 389 -17.91 10.82 0.67
CA GLN A 389 -17.45 9.52 0.20
C GLN A 389 -15.97 9.61 -0.22
N THR A 390 -15.05 9.49 0.75
CA THR A 390 -13.60 9.43 0.49
C THR A 390 -13.16 7.99 0.23
N SER A 391 -12.55 7.74 -0.93
CA SER A 391 -12.06 6.42 -1.34
C SER A 391 -10.61 6.16 -0.95
N LEU A 392 -10.18 4.90 -0.99
CA LEU A 392 -8.77 4.51 -0.86
C LEU A 392 -7.90 5.19 -1.92
N SER A 393 -8.39 5.29 -3.16
CA SER A 393 -7.70 6.02 -4.22
C SER A 393 -7.58 7.53 -3.93
N ASP A 394 -8.57 8.14 -3.28
CA ASP A 394 -8.48 9.54 -2.86
C ASP A 394 -7.40 9.74 -1.80
N LEU A 395 -7.31 8.85 -0.81
CA LEU A 395 -6.26 8.88 0.21
C LEU A 395 -4.87 8.74 -0.43
N ASN A 396 -4.70 7.80 -1.35
CA ASN A 396 -3.44 7.63 -2.08
C ASN A 396 -3.10 8.86 -2.95
N ARG A 397 -4.09 9.46 -3.62
CA ARG A 397 -3.90 10.66 -4.45
C ARG A 397 -3.57 11.91 -3.63
N THR A 398 -4.05 11.98 -2.40
CA THR A 398 -3.73 13.07 -1.46
C THR A 398 -2.35 12.90 -0.82
N GLY A 399 -1.76 11.71 -0.94
CA GLY A 399 -0.38 11.41 -0.54
C GLY A 399 -0.28 10.62 0.76
N TYR A 400 -1.40 10.21 1.36
CA TYR A 400 -1.40 9.35 2.53
C TYR A 400 -0.93 7.94 2.16
N GLN A 401 -0.03 7.39 2.97
CA GLN A 401 0.37 5.99 2.86
C GLN A 401 -0.63 5.16 3.67
N VAL A 402 -1.53 4.47 2.98
CA VAL A 402 -2.59 3.68 3.60
C VAL A 402 -2.27 2.21 3.43
N ALA A 403 -2.20 1.49 4.53
CA ALA A 403 -1.82 0.09 4.54
C ALA A 403 -2.92 -0.79 5.12
N PHE A 404 -3.09 -1.98 4.53
CA PHE A 404 -4.10 -2.94 4.97
C PHE A 404 -3.76 -3.54 6.35
N ASP A 405 -4.72 -3.54 7.27
CA ASP A 405 -4.61 -4.22 8.57
C ASP A 405 -5.24 -5.61 8.49
N LYS A 406 -4.39 -6.63 8.66
CA LYS A 406 -4.78 -8.04 8.63
C LYS A 406 -5.23 -8.59 9.99
N ASN A 407 -5.07 -7.82 11.07
CA ASN A 407 -5.42 -8.25 12.42
C ASN A 407 -6.93 -8.05 12.67
N MET A 408 -7.77 -8.89 12.09
CA MET A 408 -9.16 -8.98 12.55
C MET A 408 -9.21 -9.65 13.93
N THR A 409 -9.53 -8.90 14.98
CA THR A 409 -9.95 -9.46 16.27
C THR A 409 -11.37 -10.00 16.16
N ALA A 410 -11.48 -11.33 16.16
CA ALA A 410 -12.62 -12.15 16.61
C ALA A 410 -14.03 -11.74 16.13
N GLY A 411 -14.55 -12.42 15.10
CA GLY A 411 -15.95 -12.27 14.72
C GLY A 411 -16.41 -12.84 13.38
N GLY A 412 -15.58 -13.60 12.66
CA GLY A 412 -15.98 -14.37 11.49
C GLY A 412 -15.61 -13.72 10.16
N GLY A 413 -14.52 -14.24 9.58
CA GLY A 413 -14.19 -14.12 8.16
C GLY A 413 -13.78 -12.73 7.68
N ILE A 414 -12.80 -12.71 6.77
CA ILE A 414 -12.71 -11.63 5.78
C ILE A 414 -14.06 -11.65 5.06
N ASN A 415 -14.97 -10.71 5.33
CA ASN A 415 -16.06 -10.47 4.41
C ASN A 415 -15.45 -9.70 3.25
N ASN A 416 -15.54 -10.22 2.02
CA ASN A 416 -14.94 -9.68 0.79
C ASN A 416 -15.22 -8.19 0.50
N HIS A 417 -16.08 -7.56 1.30
CA HIS A 417 -16.64 -6.22 1.10
C HIS A 417 -16.24 -5.18 2.16
N PHE A 418 -15.61 -5.60 3.26
CA PHE A 418 -15.05 -4.68 4.27
C PHE A 418 -13.55 -4.94 4.46
N ALA A 419 -12.80 -3.87 4.70
CA ALA A 419 -11.37 -3.96 4.89
C ALA A 419 -10.88 -2.92 5.90
N ASN A 420 -10.08 -3.37 6.87
CA ASN A 420 -9.38 -2.48 7.78
C ASN A 420 -8.09 -1.99 7.12
N TYR A 421 -7.82 -0.72 7.29
CA TYR A 421 -6.57 -0.09 6.91
C TYR A 421 -6.06 0.77 8.07
N TYR A 422 -4.81 1.19 7.99
CA TYR A 422 -4.25 2.22 8.83
C TYR A 422 -3.43 3.18 8.00
N ILE A 423 -3.26 4.39 8.50
CA ILE A 423 -2.38 5.37 7.89
C ILE A 423 -1.00 5.18 8.49
N GLU A 424 -0.01 4.84 7.67
CA GLU A 424 1.35 4.59 8.13
C GLU A 424 1.88 5.78 8.96
N ASN A 425 2.65 5.48 10.01
CA ASN A 425 3.25 6.48 10.91
C ASN A 425 2.24 7.31 11.71
N THR A 426 1.00 6.85 11.79
CA THR A 426 -0.03 7.41 12.68
C THR A 426 -0.70 6.28 13.47
N ASP A 427 -1.44 6.63 14.51
CA ASP A 427 -2.31 5.71 15.24
C ASP A 427 -3.73 5.63 14.63
N ILE A 428 -3.92 6.11 13.39
CA ILE A 428 -5.22 6.17 12.74
C ILE A 428 -5.51 4.86 12.02
N LYS A 429 -6.61 4.20 12.41
CA LYS A 429 -7.20 3.06 11.69
C LYS A 429 -8.44 3.51 10.92
N LEU A 430 -8.69 2.85 9.80
CA LEU A 430 -9.79 3.11 8.88
C LEU A 430 -10.54 1.80 8.64
N LEU A 431 -11.86 1.85 8.63
CA LEU A 431 -12.71 0.79 8.10
C LEU A 431 -13.26 1.27 6.75
N LEU A 432 -13.02 0.49 5.70
CA LEU A 432 -13.49 0.78 4.36
C LEU A 432 -14.46 -0.29 3.85
N ALA A 433 -15.38 0.09 2.98
CA ALA A 433 -16.34 -0.79 2.33
C ALA A 433 -16.36 -0.58 0.80
N ASP A 434 -16.54 -1.64 0.01
CA ASP A 434 -16.63 -1.58 -1.46
C ASP A 434 -18.08 -1.52 -1.98
N PHE A 435 -19.03 -1.13 -1.12
CA PHE A 435 -20.45 -1.00 -1.44
C PHE A 435 -21.06 0.16 -0.63
N ASP A 436 -22.16 0.72 -1.12
CA ASP A 436 -22.81 1.87 -0.49
C ASP A 436 -23.63 1.44 0.75
N LEU A 437 -23.00 1.59 1.91
CA LEU A 437 -23.58 1.27 3.21
C LEU A 437 -24.76 2.19 3.58
N SER A 438 -24.86 3.38 2.98
CA SER A 438 -26.00 4.28 3.21
C SER A 438 -27.29 3.78 2.55
N SER A 439 -27.15 2.94 1.52
CA SER A 439 -28.24 2.35 0.73
C SER A 439 -28.52 0.89 1.06
N ALA A 440 -27.51 0.11 1.46
CA ALA A 440 -27.62 -1.31 1.74
C ALA A 440 -28.37 -1.59 3.06
N LYS A 441 -29.39 -2.46 3.03
CA LYS A 441 -30.23 -2.80 4.19
C LYS A 441 -30.07 -4.25 4.66
N SER A 442 -29.33 -5.08 3.93
CA SER A 442 -29.09 -6.50 4.20
C SER A 442 -27.89 -7.02 3.39
N TYR A 443 -27.40 -8.23 3.70
CA TYR A 443 -26.36 -8.92 2.93
C TYR A 443 -26.65 -8.94 1.43
N ASN A 444 -27.91 -9.24 1.08
CA ASN A 444 -28.34 -9.35 -0.32
C ASN A 444 -28.43 -8.00 -1.04
N ASP A 445 -28.30 -6.89 -0.32
CA ASP A 445 -28.28 -5.55 -0.93
C ASP A 445 -26.86 -5.09 -1.29
N MET A 446 -25.82 -5.73 -0.76
CA MET A 446 -24.42 -5.37 -1.05
C MET A 446 -24.11 -5.48 -2.54
N GLU A 447 -24.56 -6.57 -3.18
CA GLU A 447 -24.42 -6.77 -4.63
C GLU A 447 -25.23 -5.78 -5.47
N LYS A 448 -26.24 -5.09 -4.88
CA LYS A 448 -27.09 -4.14 -5.59
C LYS A 448 -26.49 -2.74 -5.67
N TYR A 449 -25.60 -2.41 -4.72
CA TYR A 449 -24.99 -1.09 -4.61
C TYR A 449 -23.45 -1.16 -4.54
N PRO A 450 -22.79 -1.81 -5.52
CA PRO A 450 -21.33 -1.89 -5.54
C PRO A 450 -20.72 -0.52 -5.80
N LEU A 451 -19.60 -0.26 -5.14
CA LEU A 451 -18.74 0.89 -5.41
C LEU A 451 -17.56 0.42 -6.28
N ASP A 452 -16.92 1.36 -6.98
CA ASP A 452 -15.80 1.08 -7.88
C ASP A 452 -14.45 0.97 -7.14
N ASP A 453 -14.41 1.45 -5.89
CA ASP A 453 -13.28 1.43 -4.96
C ASP A 453 -13.77 1.13 -3.53
N PHE A 454 -12.86 1.05 -2.57
CA PHE A 454 -13.13 0.98 -1.14
C PHE A 454 -13.28 2.38 -0.56
N TYR A 455 -14.39 2.65 0.13
CA TYR A 455 -14.72 3.95 0.72
C TYR A 455 -14.73 3.89 2.23
N ILE A 456 -14.24 4.96 2.88
CA ILE A 456 -14.21 5.07 4.34
C ILE A 456 -15.65 5.04 4.88
N VAL A 457 -15.89 4.18 5.87
CA VAL A 457 -17.15 4.08 6.61
C VAL A 457 -16.97 4.28 8.12
N GLY A 458 -15.75 4.11 8.63
CA GLY A 458 -15.40 4.40 10.02
C GLY A 458 -13.92 4.72 10.20
N VAL A 459 -13.59 5.45 11.26
CA VAL A 459 -12.21 5.81 11.64
C VAL A 459 -12.03 5.55 13.13
N ILE A 460 -10.83 5.11 13.53
CA ILE A 460 -10.39 5.09 14.92
C ILE A 460 -9.13 5.95 14.99
N ALA A 461 -9.12 6.98 15.82
CA ALA A 461 -7.99 7.92 15.92
C ALA A 461 -7.86 8.49 17.35
N PRO A 462 -6.68 9.03 17.72
CA PRO A 462 -6.46 9.60 19.05
C PRO A 462 -7.39 10.79 19.35
N ALA A 463 -7.82 10.93 20.62
CA ALA A 463 -8.71 11.99 21.05
C ALA A 463 -8.14 13.40 20.81
N GLU A 464 -6.83 13.59 20.91
CA GLU A 464 -6.19 14.88 20.58
C GLU A 464 -6.47 15.34 19.15
N LEU A 465 -6.66 14.38 18.23
CA LEU A 465 -6.95 14.65 16.83
C LEU A 465 -8.46 14.76 16.55
N VAL A 466 -9.27 13.93 17.20
CA VAL A 466 -10.70 13.79 16.88
C VAL A 466 -11.59 14.72 17.70
N CYS A 467 -11.36 14.79 19.01
CA CYS A 467 -12.21 15.49 19.97
C CYS A 467 -11.38 16.05 21.14
N PRO A 468 -10.43 16.97 20.89
CA PRO A 468 -9.55 17.50 21.94
C PRO A 468 -10.31 18.19 23.09
N GLN A 469 -11.54 18.64 22.83
CA GLN A 469 -12.44 19.22 23.82
C GLN A 469 -12.93 18.23 24.89
N GLU A 470 -12.93 16.93 24.61
CA GLU A 470 -13.39 15.88 25.54
C GLU A 470 -12.27 15.35 26.44
N ILE A 471 -11.02 15.79 26.23
CA ILE A 471 -9.88 15.37 27.05
C ILE A 471 -10.06 15.82 28.51
N GLY A 472 -9.92 14.88 29.43
CA GLY A 472 -10.20 15.02 30.86
C GLY A 472 -11.66 14.79 31.23
N GLY A 473 -12.53 14.54 30.24
CA GLY A 473 -13.95 14.25 30.42
C GLY A 473 -14.26 12.82 30.84
N THR A 474 -15.54 12.57 31.12
CA THR A 474 -16.07 11.23 31.39
C THR A 474 -16.39 10.54 30.06
N PRO A 475 -15.89 9.32 29.81
CA PRO A 475 -16.15 8.64 28.54
C PRO A 475 -17.64 8.30 28.40
N HIS A 476 -18.21 8.70 27.27
CA HIS A 476 -19.56 8.33 26.83
C HIS A 476 -19.63 8.36 25.30
N VAL A 477 -20.57 7.62 24.72
CA VAL A 477 -20.88 7.70 23.29
C VAL A 477 -21.77 8.92 23.05
N TYR A 478 -21.50 9.72 22.02
CA TYR A 478 -22.30 10.91 21.70
C TYR A 478 -22.45 11.15 20.18
N ASP A 479 -23.56 11.79 19.79
CA ASP A 479 -23.81 12.36 18.45
C ASP A 479 -23.47 13.86 18.48
N GLU A 480 -22.54 14.28 17.63
CA GLU A 480 -22.34 15.69 17.29
C GLU A 480 -22.47 15.85 15.77
N ASN A 481 -23.45 16.65 15.33
CA ASN A 481 -23.69 16.95 13.91
C ASN A 481 -23.83 15.71 13.00
N LYS A 482 -24.47 14.64 13.48
CA LYS A 482 -24.65 13.37 12.74
C LYS A 482 -23.38 12.58 12.53
N ILE A 483 -22.42 12.77 13.43
CA ILE A 483 -21.21 11.97 13.58
C ILE A 483 -21.27 11.38 14.98
N LEU A 484 -21.15 10.06 15.06
CA LEU A 484 -21.06 9.33 16.33
C LEU A 484 -19.61 9.24 16.76
N TYR A 485 -19.39 9.44 18.06
CA TYR A 485 -18.09 9.33 18.71
C TYR A 485 -18.18 8.27 19.80
N ALA A 486 -17.35 7.24 19.70
CA ALA A 486 -17.25 6.14 20.66
C ALA A 486 -15.89 6.20 21.37
N PRO A 487 -15.86 6.32 22.71
CA PRO A 487 -14.61 6.48 23.45
C PRO A 487 -13.95 5.14 23.75
N ASN A 488 -12.63 5.16 23.97
CA ASN A 488 -11.82 4.02 24.43
C ASN A 488 -12.04 2.75 23.60
N VAL A 489 -12.12 2.92 22.28
CA VAL A 489 -12.28 1.81 21.34
C VAL A 489 -10.94 1.12 21.10
N GLN A 490 -10.97 -0.19 20.89
CA GLN A 490 -9.79 -1.00 20.62
C GLN A 490 -9.62 -1.27 19.12
N ASP A 491 -10.70 -1.73 18.48
CA ASP A 491 -10.70 -2.08 17.06
C ASP A 491 -12.12 -2.04 16.46
N PHE A 492 -12.22 -2.16 15.14
CA PHE A 492 -13.47 -2.42 14.45
C PHE A 492 -13.90 -3.88 14.65
N ILE A 493 -15.21 -4.14 14.60
CA ILE A 493 -15.75 -5.50 14.57
C ILE A 493 -16.69 -5.70 13.40
N LEU A 494 -16.63 -6.88 12.80
CA LEU A 494 -17.60 -7.35 11.83
C LEU A 494 -18.36 -8.50 12.50
N MET A 495 -19.66 -8.31 12.77
CA MET A 495 -20.50 -9.37 13.30
C MET A 495 -20.93 -10.29 12.16
N SER A 496 -20.59 -11.59 12.25
CA SER A 496 -21.06 -12.61 11.30
C SER A 496 -22.29 -13.40 11.77
N ASP A 497 -22.65 -13.30 13.06
CA ASP A 497 -23.75 -14.06 13.65
C ASP A 497 -24.91 -13.13 14.05
N PHE A 498 -26.04 -13.29 13.36
CA PHE A 498 -27.25 -12.49 13.57
C PHE A 498 -28.04 -12.94 14.78
N GLU A 499 -28.10 -12.07 15.80
CA GLU A 499 -29.32 -11.95 16.59
C GLU A 499 -30.42 -11.30 15.72
N SER A 500 -31.65 -11.77 15.84
CA SER A 500 -32.77 -11.33 15.01
C SER A 500 -33.07 -9.84 15.21
N GLY A 501 -32.68 -8.98 14.26
CA GLY A 501 -33.07 -7.56 14.23
C GLY A 501 -31.95 -6.54 14.11
N SER A 502 -30.67 -6.94 14.07
CA SER A 502 -29.55 -6.06 13.73
C SER A 502 -29.42 -5.88 12.20
N PRO A 503 -28.98 -4.71 11.70
CA PRO A 503 -28.62 -4.56 10.29
C PRO A 503 -27.42 -5.42 9.98
N GLU A 504 -27.50 -6.19 8.89
CA GLU A 504 -26.51 -7.25 8.66
C GLU A 504 -25.08 -6.75 8.43
N TYR A 505 -24.96 -5.49 8.01
CA TYR A 505 -23.69 -4.86 7.75
C TYR A 505 -23.75 -3.43 8.23
N CYS A 506 -22.93 -3.12 9.22
CA CYS A 506 -22.79 -1.77 9.76
C CYS A 506 -21.40 -1.58 10.37
N VAL A 507 -21.15 -0.37 10.83
CA VAL A 507 -19.89 0.00 11.49
C VAL A 507 -20.02 -0.26 12.98
N PHE A 508 -19.14 -1.11 13.50
CA PHE A 508 -19.10 -1.46 14.92
C PHE A 508 -17.70 -1.28 15.48
N PHE A 509 -17.64 -1.00 16.78
CA PHE A 509 -16.40 -0.85 17.53
C PHE A 509 -16.37 -1.83 18.69
N THR A 510 -15.20 -2.40 18.96
CA THR A 510 -14.89 -3.08 20.22
C THR A 510 -14.38 -2.06 21.22
N PHE A 511 -14.82 -2.17 22.47
CA PHE A 511 -14.33 -1.30 23.55
C PHE A 511 -13.18 -1.97 24.28
N ASN A 512 -12.15 -1.20 24.64
CA ASN A 512 -11.11 -1.69 25.53
C ASN A 512 -11.70 -1.82 26.94
N GLU A 513 -12.13 -3.02 27.32
CA GLU A 513 -12.73 -3.27 28.63
C GLU A 513 -11.85 -2.83 29.80
N SER A 514 -10.52 -2.88 29.66
CA SER A 514 -9.62 -2.45 30.74
C SER A 514 -9.64 -0.92 30.96
N GLU A 515 -9.98 -0.18 29.90
CA GLU A 515 -9.99 1.28 29.85
C GLU A 515 -11.41 1.86 29.72
N ALA A 516 -12.47 1.04 29.65
CA ALA A 516 -13.84 1.53 29.45
C ALA A 516 -14.30 2.58 30.49
N ASN A 517 -13.75 2.52 31.72
CA ASN A 517 -14.00 3.50 32.78
C ASN A 517 -12.88 4.55 32.96
N ALA A 518 -11.82 4.49 32.16
CA ALA A 518 -10.74 5.48 32.19
C ALA A 518 -11.23 6.80 31.58
N GLY A 519 -10.88 7.93 32.19
CA GLY A 519 -11.11 9.25 31.60
C GLY A 519 -10.40 9.38 30.25
N ILE A 520 -10.92 10.24 29.38
CA ILE A 520 -10.34 10.46 28.06
C ILE A 520 -9.04 11.26 28.21
N ASP A 521 -7.92 10.73 27.73
CA ASP A 521 -6.65 11.45 27.58
C ASP A 521 -6.31 11.69 26.10
N SER A 522 -5.17 12.33 25.80
CA SER A 522 -4.78 12.67 24.42
C SER A 522 -4.64 11.46 23.50
N ASN A 523 -4.27 10.31 24.04
CA ASN A 523 -3.96 9.09 23.30
C ASN A 523 -5.13 8.10 23.30
N SER A 524 -6.21 8.42 24.02
CA SER A 524 -7.40 7.60 24.06
C SER A 524 -7.98 7.47 22.65
N MET A 525 -8.19 6.24 22.20
CA MET A 525 -8.65 5.97 20.84
C MET A 525 -10.16 6.19 20.75
N ILE A 526 -10.57 7.00 19.77
CA ILE A 526 -11.96 7.39 19.54
C ILE A 526 -12.40 6.82 18.19
N GLY A 527 -13.47 6.02 18.21
CA GLY A 527 -14.14 5.50 17.03
C GLY A 527 -15.15 6.52 16.52
N ILE A 528 -15.14 6.79 15.22
CA ILE A 528 -16.09 7.69 14.58
C ILE A 528 -16.72 7.08 13.32
N THR A 529 -18.01 7.35 13.15
CA THR A 529 -18.79 7.06 11.93
C THR A 529 -19.89 8.11 11.78
N SER A 530 -20.61 8.15 10.67
CA SER A 530 -21.60 9.20 10.42
C SER A 530 -22.85 8.70 9.75
N GLN A 531 -23.93 9.48 9.88
CA GLN A 531 -25.18 9.22 9.17
C GLN A 531 -25.01 9.30 7.65
N ALA A 532 -24.09 10.13 7.16
CA ALA A 532 -23.82 10.25 5.73
C ALA A 532 -23.27 8.92 5.16
N LEU A 533 -22.51 8.17 5.95
CA LEU A 533 -21.88 6.93 5.53
C LEU A 533 -22.75 5.69 5.76
N ILE A 534 -23.50 5.65 6.88
CA ILE A 534 -24.28 4.46 7.28
C ILE A 534 -25.80 4.61 7.12
N GLY A 535 -26.26 5.77 6.64
CA GLY A 535 -27.65 6.01 6.27
C GLY A 535 -28.66 5.80 7.39
N GLU A 536 -29.71 5.02 7.10
CA GLU A 536 -30.84 4.77 8.03
C GLU A 536 -30.42 3.95 9.27
N ASN A 537 -29.28 3.25 9.22
CA ASN A 537 -28.79 2.44 10.34
C ASN A 537 -28.22 3.28 11.49
N PHE A 538 -28.01 4.59 11.28
CA PHE A 538 -27.36 5.49 12.24
C PHE A 538 -27.93 5.43 13.66
N SER A 539 -29.26 5.56 13.80
CA SER A 539 -29.91 5.53 15.13
C SER A 539 -29.87 4.16 15.79
N TRP A 540 -29.73 3.09 15.00
CA TRP A 540 -29.56 1.75 15.54
C TRP A 540 -28.13 1.58 16.06
N VAL A 541 -27.12 1.99 15.27
CA VAL A 541 -25.70 1.95 15.67
C VAL A 541 -25.44 2.79 16.91
N GLU A 542 -26.02 3.99 17.00
CA GLU A 542 -25.94 4.83 18.20
C GLU A 542 -26.40 4.09 19.45
N ARG A 543 -27.54 3.38 19.38
CA ARG A 543 -28.09 2.62 20.51
C ARG A 543 -27.21 1.42 20.86
N ASP A 544 -26.74 0.69 19.85
CA ASP A 544 -25.89 -0.47 20.01
C ASP A 544 -24.54 -0.10 20.66
N LEU A 545 -23.88 0.94 20.15
CA LEU A 545 -22.63 1.45 20.74
C LEU A 545 -22.81 1.92 22.18
N ASN A 546 -23.93 2.59 22.49
CA ASN A 546 -24.25 2.96 23.86
C ASN A 546 -24.39 1.74 24.78
N SER A 547 -25.16 0.73 24.37
CA SER A 547 -25.33 -0.50 25.14
C SER A 547 -24.00 -1.22 25.37
N ASN A 548 -23.24 -1.44 24.29
CA ASN A 548 -21.95 -2.12 24.33
C ASN A 548 -20.92 -1.38 25.20
N PHE A 549 -20.91 -0.04 25.15
CA PHE A 549 -20.05 0.76 26.02
C PHE A 549 -20.43 0.63 27.50
N ILE A 550 -21.73 0.66 27.81
CA ILE A 550 -22.25 0.46 29.18
C ILE A 550 -21.85 -0.93 29.70
N GLU A 551 -22.05 -1.96 28.89
CA GLU A 551 -21.71 -3.33 29.21
C GLU A 551 -20.20 -3.49 29.46
N ALA A 552 -19.36 -2.97 28.57
CA ALA A 552 -17.90 -2.96 28.75
C ALA A 552 -17.47 -2.23 30.02
N SER A 553 -18.12 -1.10 30.35
CA SER A 553 -17.86 -0.33 31.57
C SER A 553 -18.17 -1.13 32.84
N VAL A 554 -19.31 -1.82 32.88
CA VAL A 554 -19.70 -2.66 34.03
C VAL A 554 -18.82 -3.89 34.12
N LEU A 555 -18.49 -4.51 32.99
CA LEU A 555 -17.61 -5.67 32.94
C LEU A 555 -16.21 -5.35 33.47
N SER A 556 -15.69 -4.18 33.11
CA SER A 556 -14.44 -3.62 33.67
C SER A 556 -14.49 -3.51 35.19
N GLN A 557 -15.59 -2.98 35.75
CA GLN A 557 -15.79 -2.83 37.18
C GLN A 557 -15.95 -4.19 37.90
N PHE A 558 -16.68 -5.13 37.28
CA PHE A 558 -16.81 -6.50 37.76
C PHE A 558 -15.44 -7.19 37.86
N LYS A 559 -14.64 -7.15 36.78
CA LYS A 559 -13.30 -7.76 36.75
C LYS A 559 -12.33 -7.14 37.76
N LYS A 560 -12.44 -5.84 38.07
CA LYS A 560 -11.65 -5.20 39.15
C LYS A 560 -11.98 -5.74 40.53
N THR A 561 -13.25 -6.04 40.78
CA THR A 561 -13.73 -6.57 42.08
C THR A 561 -13.59 -8.09 42.18
N HIS A 562 -13.46 -8.78 41.05
CA HIS A 562 -13.33 -10.23 40.93
C HIS A 562 -12.04 -10.60 40.18
N SER A 563 -10.88 -10.12 40.63
CA SER A 563 -9.63 -10.20 39.87
C SER A 563 -9.18 -11.64 39.51
N GLU A 564 -9.52 -12.63 40.34
CA GLU A 564 -9.27 -14.07 40.08
C GLU A 564 -10.05 -14.61 38.88
N THR A 565 -11.09 -13.88 38.43
CA THR A 565 -11.95 -14.23 37.30
C THR A 565 -11.47 -13.65 35.97
N SER A 566 -10.37 -12.89 35.95
CA SER A 566 -9.84 -12.21 34.75
C SER A 566 -9.47 -13.15 33.59
N GLN A 567 -9.20 -14.42 33.88
CA GLN A 567 -8.90 -15.48 32.89
C GLN A 567 -10.16 -16.19 32.35
N TYR A 568 -11.34 -15.86 32.89
CA TYR A 568 -12.61 -16.50 32.57
C TYR A 568 -13.48 -15.59 31.71
N TYR A 569 -14.36 -16.19 30.91
CA TYR A 569 -15.30 -15.45 30.09
C TYR A 569 -16.42 -14.90 30.98
N ALA A 570 -16.67 -13.60 30.85
CA ALA A 570 -17.77 -12.92 31.50
C ALA A 570 -18.43 -12.01 30.48
N SER A 571 -19.77 -11.97 30.51
CA SER A 571 -20.59 -11.12 29.68
C SER A 571 -21.41 -10.19 30.58
N ALA A 572 -21.63 -8.98 30.09
CA ALA A 572 -22.55 -8.02 30.69
C ALA A 572 -23.70 -7.81 29.71
N THR A 573 -24.91 -7.63 30.22
CA THR A 573 -26.10 -7.39 29.39
C THR A 573 -26.96 -6.33 30.04
N VAL A 574 -27.34 -5.31 29.28
CA VAL A 574 -28.36 -4.34 29.71
C VAL A 574 -29.72 -5.04 29.82
N VAL A 575 -30.34 -4.95 30.99
CA VAL A 575 -31.61 -5.64 31.28
C VAL A 575 -32.79 -4.71 31.56
N ALA A 576 -32.54 -3.45 31.97
CA ALA A 576 -33.51 -2.35 31.90
C ALA A 576 -32.83 -0.99 31.87
N GLU A 577 -33.59 -0.01 31.41
CA GLU A 577 -33.25 1.40 31.42
C GLU A 577 -34.45 2.21 31.95
N LYS A 578 -34.17 3.21 32.79
CA LYS A 578 -35.16 4.21 33.20
C LYS A 578 -34.48 5.54 33.50
N SER A 579 -34.88 6.58 32.77
CA SER A 579 -34.26 7.91 32.86
C SER A 579 -32.73 7.80 32.66
N ASN A 580 -31.91 8.28 33.61
CA ASN A 580 -30.45 8.24 33.53
C ASN A 580 -29.84 6.98 34.18
N MET A 581 -30.66 5.99 34.55
CA MET A 581 -30.21 4.79 35.24
C MET A 581 -30.37 3.57 34.33
N VAL A 582 -29.34 2.74 34.29
CA VAL A 582 -29.31 1.48 33.55
C VAL A 582 -29.03 0.35 34.53
N LEU A 583 -29.77 -0.75 34.41
CA LEU A 583 -29.57 -1.99 35.14
C LEU A 583 -28.87 -2.99 34.23
N ILE A 584 -27.76 -3.54 34.72
CA ILE A 584 -26.87 -4.42 33.97
C ILE A 584 -26.73 -5.71 34.76
N CYS A 585 -26.85 -6.83 34.07
CA CYS A 585 -26.57 -8.15 34.61
C CYS A 585 -25.22 -8.64 34.08
N VAL A 586 -24.36 -9.12 34.95
CA VAL A 586 -23.10 -9.80 34.59
C VAL A 586 -23.21 -11.27 34.92
N ASP A 587 -22.89 -12.12 33.96
CA ASP A 587 -22.69 -13.55 34.12
C ASP A 587 -21.23 -13.90 33.81
N CYS A 588 -20.68 -14.85 34.58
CA CYS A 588 -19.27 -15.23 34.47
C CYS A 588 -19.15 -16.75 34.60
N ASN A 589 -18.34 -17.35 33.74
CA ASN A 589 -18.13 -18.80 33.73
C ASN A 589 -17.06 -19.28 34.72
N CYS A 590 -16.59 -18.40 35.62
CA CYS A 590 -15.63 -18.76 36.65
C CYS A 590 -16.25 -19.77 37.65
N PRO A 591 -15.46 -20.71 38.21
CA PRO A 591 -15.97 -21.68 39.19
C PRO A 591 -16.67 -21.04 40.40
N ASP A 592 -16.19 -19.88 40.87
CA ASP A 592 -16.76 -19.15 42.02
C ASP A 592 -18.03 -18.36 41.68
N CYS A 593 -18.25 -18.14 40.39
CA CYS A 593 -19.35 -17.40 39.77
C CYS A 593 -20.43 -18.35 39.22
N ALA A 594 -20.17 -19.66 39.23
CA ALA A 594 -21.05 -20.65 38.64
C ALA A 594 -22.46 -20.52 39.23
N ASN A 595 -23.46 -20.45 38.34
CA ASN A 595 -24.87 -20.28 38.68
C ASN A 595 -25.17 -18.99 39.47
N LYS A 596 -24.48 -17.87 39.19
CA LYS A 596 -24.78 -16.57 39.78
C LYS A 596 -24.94 -15.49 38.71
N TYR A 597 -25.83 -14.56 38.97
CA TYR A 597 -26.01 -13.32 38.23
C TYR A 597 -25.67 -12.14 39.14
N TYR A 598 -24.81 -11.24 38.66
CA TYR A 598 -24.39 -10.05 39.39
C TYR A 598 -25.06 -8.83 38.79
N TYR A 599 -25.82 -8.09 39.60
CA TYR A 599 -26.56 -6.93 39.15
C TYR A 599 -25.84 -5.64 39.53
N TYR A 600 -25.73 -4.74 38.56
CA TYR A 600 -25.14 -3.41 38.71
C TYR A 600 -26.10 -2.35 38.20
N LYS A 601 -26.06 -1.17 38.81
CA LYS A 601 -26.67 0.06 38.30
C LYS A 601 -25.58 0.98 37.77
N LYS A 602 -25.76 1.54 36.57
CA LYS A 602 -24.92 2.62 36.06
C LYS A 602 -25.76 3.89 35.93
N ASN A 603 -25.26 4.99 36.50
CA ASN A 603 -25.79 6.32 36.25
C ASN A 603 -25.10 6.89 35.00
N MET A 604 -25.86 7.18 33.96
CA MET A 604 -25.36 7.63 32.66
C MET A 604 -24.87 9.08 32.68
N GLU A 605 -25.31 9.89 33.64
CA GLU A 605 -24.90 11.30 33.79
C GLU A 605 -23.59 11.43 34.57
N THR A 606 -23.42 10.64 35.64
CA THR A 606 -22.22 10.70 36.49
C THR A 606 -21.17 9.65 36.14
N GLY A 607 -21.53 8.63 35.36
CA GLY A 607 -20.69 7.46 35.10
C GLY A 607 -20.56 6.51 36.29
N GLU A 608 -21.23 6.78 37.42
CA GLU A 608 -21.13 5.97 38.64
C GLU A 608 -21.70 4.57 38.44
N ILE A 609 -20.94 3.54 38.83
CA ILE A 609 -21.34 2.13 38.78
C ILE A 609 -21.48 1.59 40.21
N GLN A 610 -22.69 1.16 40.56
CA GLN A 610 -23.03 0.64 41.88
C GLN A 610 -23.43 -0.84 41.79
N PHE A 611 -22.82 -1.69 42.63
CA PHE A 611 -23.28 -3.06 42.82
C PHE A 611 -24.62 -3.10 43.55
N VAL A 612 -25.57 -3.87 43.01
CA VAL A 612 -26.92 -4.03 43.59
C VAL A 612 -26.98 -5.31 44.42
N THR A 613 -26.77 -6.46 43.79
CA THR A 613 -26.95 -7.77 44.42
C THR A 613 -26.32 -8.89 43.60
N GLU A 614 -26.10 -10.06 44.22
CA GLU A 614 -25.86 -11.33 43.55
C GLU A 614 -27.08 -12.24 43.73
N LEU A 615 -27.54 -12.88 42.64
CA LEU A 615 -28.67 -13.83 42.68
C LEU A 615 -28.24 -15.17 42.10
N PHE A 616 -28.69 -16.26 42.73
CA PHE A 616 -28.40 -17.61 42.23
C PHE A 616 -29.31 -17.96 41.05
N SER A 617 -28.68 -18.32 39.94
CA SER A 617 -29.28 -18.98 38.78
C SER A 617 -29.59 -20.43 39.15
N ASP A 618 -30.79 -20.71 39.64
CA ASP A 618 -31.24 -22.10 39.70
C ASP A 618 -31.78 -22.50 38.33
N SER A 619 -31.55 -23.75 37.91
CA SER A 619 -31.87 -24.27 36.56
C SER A 619 -33.35 -24.13 36.11
N TYR A 620 -34.21 -23.61 36.98
CA TYR A 620 -35.65 -23.41 36.79
C TYR A 620 -36.08 -21.94 36.61
N PHE A 621 -35.20 -20.96 36.82
CA PHE A 621 -35.56 -19.54 36.77
C PHE A 621 -34.87 -18.83 35.61
N THR A 622 -35.66 -18.18 34.76
CA THR A 622 -35.10 -17.24 33.78
C THR A 622 -34.75 -15.91 34.47
N GLN A 623 -33.92 -15.08 33.82
CA GLN A 623 -33.60 -13.74 34.30
C GLN A 623 -34.86 -12.89 34.59
N THR A 624 -35.93 -13.11 33.82
CA THR A 624 -37.25 -12.48 33.99
C THR A 624 -38.01 -12.96 35.22
N ASP A 625 -37.76 -14.18 35.71
CA ASP A 625 -38.37 -14.70 36.93
C ASP A 625 -37.74 -14.10 38.18
N MET A 626 -36.45 -13.74 38.13
CA MET A 626 -35.77 -13.10 39.26
C MET A 626 -36.36 -11.73 39.60
N TRP A 627 -36.80 -10.96 38.60
CA TRP A 627 -37.38 -9.63 38.80
C TRP A 627 -38.73 -9.68 39.51
N LYS A 628 -39.52 -10.71 39.22
CA LYS A 628 -40.81 -10.94 39.88
C LYS A 628 -40.64 -11.41 41.32
N ASN A 629 -39.56 -12.14 41.61
CA ASN A 629 -39.30 -12.73 42.92
C ASN A 629 -38.58 -11.77 43.88
N TYR A 630 -37.91 -10.73 43.37
CA TYR A 630 -37.18 -9.72 44.14
C TYR A 630 -37.51 -8.28 43.70
N PRO A 631 -38.79 -7.88 43.65
CA PRO A 631 -39.18 -6.55 43.16
C PRO A 631 -38.51 -5.41 43.94
N GLU A 632 -38.30 -5.57 45.24
CA GLU A 632 -37.67 -4.57 46.11
C GLU A 632 -36.24 -4.18 45.71
N LEU A 633 -35.53 -5.06 44.98
CA LEU A 633 -34.18 -4.79 44.49
C LEU A 633 -34.20 -3.99 43.18
N PHE A 634 -35.34 -4.02 42.47
CA PHE A 634 -35.52 -3.49 41.12
C PHE A 634 -36.69 -2.50 41.00
N ASP A 635 -37.30 -2.06 42.11
CA ASP A 635 -38.46 -1.15 42.15
C ASP A 635 -38.25 0.14 41.35
N GLU A 636 -37.00 0.57 41.22
CA GLU A 636 -36.64 1.72 40.40
C GLU A 636 -36.84 1.47 38.91
N PHE A 637 -36.71 0.24 38.42
CA PHE A 637 -36.81 -0.15 36.99
C PHE A 637 -38.14 -0.80 36.60
N LEU A 638 -38.91 -1.25 37.59
CA LEU A 638 -40.33 -1.65 37.45
C LEU A 638 -41.22 -0.40 37.26
#